data_AF-A0AAU9RLP3-F1
#
_entry.id   AF-A0AAU9RLP3-F1
#
_cell.length_a   1.000
_cell.length_b   1.000
_cell.length_c   1.000
_cell.angle_alpha   90.00
_cell.angle_beta   90.00
_cell.angle_gamma   90.00
#
_symmetry.space_group_name_H-M   'P 1'
#
loop_
_entity.id
_entity.type
_entity.pdbx_description
1 polymer ?
#
loop_
_entity_poly.entity_id
_entity_poly.type
_entity_poly.pdbx_seq_one_letter_code
_entity_poly.pdbx_strand_id
1 'polypeptide(L)'
;AHRDDLPKRRKPIKEEAQPSLEISPTREENTLSDNRWRERSRLQWKPIYLREKRVNRPVPKSAFHSVPGFSRPDHPPSCFAVVTFSPRDSRFNLPGCSTGEAKGCREYCSMRCAHNILITESSRKFWDQGKKNSRLGTEALNCYLKNKLVALRTSSPIYDHAARERVDLSEAVQADMKLRVEEEAGGPRIFLKWVLRSHQDLLRKASFSGACLSARKLQELGCWRDSSGAFIITQDAVTAGKKSGCEVKFLSFLMAPLNDSLASINDVIESKPNCFSLSQGILRAKESSPILFDVPQNLTFTPYPSHSIPTDAPLPILLRVQANAHKGGFLGFTKDSPSELLTNSLGRFENREFLSVFRFKMWWSTAWIGKSGSDLQAETQWVMLKIPEIDSYVAIIPSIEGSFRAALNPGEKGNVLISAESGSTQVKESAFNSIAYIHICDNPYNLMRESFSALRVHMNTFKLLEEKKLPKIVDKFGWCTWDACYLTVDPATIWTGVKEFEEGGVCPKFVIIDDGWQSFDGDEPGKDAENLVLGGEQMTARLHSFKECKKFRNYKGGSFLASDASHFDPRKPKRIIYKATERIQAIIEKQKLVREFGEQDLPQLDEKINKFSEELNAMFDEDGKHESLGSEDVSGSGMEAFTRDLRLRFKNLDGIYVWHALCGAWNGVRPECLTHLNSKVVPFEISPGLDAAMTDLAVDRIVEAGIGAKIDVFQTLESVAEEHGGRVELAKTYYGGLTKSMVKNFNGTEIIASMQQCNEFFFLATKQISIGRVGDDFWWQDPHGDPQGVYWLQGLHMIHCSYNSFWMGQMILPDWDMFQSDHVCAEFHAASRAISGGPIYLSDHLGEASHNFDLIKKLAFFDATVPRCLHYALPTRDTLFKNPLFDKESILKIFNFNKFGGVIGTFNCQGAGWSPKEHRFKGYKDCYKTVSGTVHVSDIEWDQNPEAAGSQVSYAGDYLVYKKQSEEILFMNSKSHAIEITLEPSSYDLFSFVPVTELGRSGLRFAPLGLINMFNCVGTVQEMDVTGDNGIRVVLKGEGRFMAYSSSAPKICYLNDKEAEFEWEEETGKLSFHVPLVEDSGGISHLSFTF
;
A
#
# COMPACT_ATOMS: atom_id res chain seq x y z
N ALA A 1 -22.48 -19.84 57.14
CA ALA A 1 -21.87 -20.73 58.16
C ALA A 1 -20.35 -20.67 57.96
N HIS A 2 -19.50 -20.52 58.97
CA HIS A 2 -19.25 -21.38 60.14
C HIS A 2 -18.80 -22.81 59.75
N ARG A 3 -17.73 -23.40 60.33
CA ARG A 3 -16.55 -22.86 61.05
C ARG A 3 -15.55 -24.02 61.34
N ASP A 4 -14.56 -23.75 62.21
CA ASP A 4 -13.87 -24.69 63.14
C ASP A 4 -12.69 -25.56 62.62
N ASP A 5 -11.67 -25.90 63.43
CA ASP A 5 -10.92 -25.04 64.39
C ASP A 5 -9.61 -25.70 64.92
N LEU A 6 -8.57 -24.88 65.16
CA LEU A 6 -7.54 -25.03 66.24
C LEU A 6 -6.57 -26.26 66.22
N PRO A 7 -5.56 -26.40 67.15
CA PRO A 7 -5.19 -25.54 68.30
C PRO A 7 -3.67 -25.20 68.54
N LYS A 8 -3.43 -23.92 68.96
CA LYS A 8 -2.48 -23.46 70.03
C LYS A 8 -0.95 -23.50 69.71
N ARG A 9 -0.03 -22.75 70.37
CA ARG A 9 -0.03 -22.15 71.74
C ARG A 9 1.05 -21.01 71.95
N ARG A 10 0.67 -19.86 72.57
CA ARG A 10 1.46 -18.90 73.45
C ARG A 10 2.76 -18.23 72.91
N LYS A 11 2.99 -16.90 72.85
CA LYS A 11 2.75 -15.70 73.74
C LYS A 11 3.31 -15.80 75.18
N PRO A 12 3.50 -14.71 76.00
CA PRO A 12 3.06 -13.29 75.90
C PRO A 12 4.05 -12.40 75.11
N ILE A 13 4.40 -11.11 75.32
CA ILE A 13 4.30 -10.01 76.34
C ILE A 13 4.22 -8.66 75.52
N LYS A 14 3.75 -7.45 75.90
CA LYS A 14 3.49 -6.77 77.20
C LYS A 14 2.16 -5.92 77.30
N GLU A 15 2.23 -4.59 77.11
CA GLU A 15 1.31 -3.52 77.63
C GLU A 15 0.22 -3.08 76.61
N GLU A 16 -0.88 -2.32 76.84
CA GLU A 16 -1.39 -1.19 77.71
C GLU A 16 -1.22 0.24 77.11
N ALA A 17 -2.20 1.19 77.18
CA ALA A 17 -3.64 1.15 77.49
C ALA A 17 -4.41 2.42 76.98
N GLN A 18 -5.74 2.48 77.14
CA GLN A 18 -6.70 3.56 76.75
C GLN A 18 -7.04 4.52 77.96
N PRO A 19 -8.02 5.48 77.99
CA PRO A 19 -9.11 5.83 77.03
C PRO A 19 -9.61 7.31 76.87
N SER A 20 -10.53 7.48 75.88
CA SER A 20 -11.77 8.33 75.85
C SER A 20 -11.80 9.88 75.69
N LEU A 21 -12.72 10.28 74.79
CA LEU A 21 -13.64 11.45 74.75
C LEU A 21 -13.23 12.86 74.22
N GLU A 22 -14.07 13.31 73.26
CA GLU A 22 -14.57 14.66 72.94
C GLU A 22 -13.72 15.82 72.33
N ILE A 23 -14.37 16.49 71.36
CA ILE A 23 -14.22 17.89 70.90
C ILE A 23 -12.97 18.24 70.04
N SER A 24 -13.12 19.33 69.27
CA SER A 24 -12.26 19.85 68.20
C SER A 24 -11.66 21.23 68.55
N PRO A 25 -10.91 21.94 67.66
CA PRO A 25 -9.98 21.51 66.60
C PRO A 25 -8.57 22.12 66.78
N THR A 26 -7.55 21.70 66.01
CA THR A 26 -6.61 22.57 65.23
C THR A 26 -5.38 21.80 64.67
N ARG A 27 -4.75 22.43 63.66
CA ARG A 27 -3.33 22.35 63.24
C ARG A 27 -2.75 21.09 62.55
N GLU A 28 -2.26 21.36 61.34
CA GLU A 28 -0.90 21.05 60.84
C GLU A 28 -0.44 19.57 60.77
N GLU A 29 -0.71 19.00 59.58
CA GLU A 29 0.18 18.16 58.76
C GLU A 29 0.34 16.63 59.01
N ASN A 30 0.11 15.90 57.91
CA ASN A 30 0.71 14.61 57.53
C ASN A 30 0.28 13.30 58.23
N THR A 31 -0.98 12.92 58.03
CA THR A 31 -1.34 11.50 57.75
C THR A 31 -1.05 11.17 56.27
N LEU A 32 -0.27 10.16 55.90
CA LEU A 32 -0.38 8.69 56.04
C LEU A 32 -1.23 7.96 54.98
N SER A 33 -0.60 6.91 54.42
CA SER A 33 -1.14 5.64 53.89
C SER A 33 -2.16 5.61 52.73
N ASP A 34 -1.79 4.80 51.73
CA ASP A 34 -2.61 3.95 50.85
C ASP A 34 -4.08 4.28 50.58
N ASN A 35 -4.42 4.39 49.28
CA ASN A 35 -5.25 3.37 48.61
C ASN A 35 -5.33 3.55 47.07
N ARG A 36 -5.75 2.47 46.39
CA ARG A 36 -6.17 2.36 44.96
C ARG A 36 -5.10 2.54 43.86
N TRP A 37 -4.74 1.42 43.23
CA TRP A 37 -4.20 1.37 41.86
C TRP A 37 -5.32 1.09 40.83
N ARG A 38 -6.13 2.11 40.56
CA ARG A 38 -6.92 2.30 39.31
C ARG A 38 -6.97 3.81 39.04
N GLU A 39 -7.12 4.19 37.77
CA GLU A 39 -6.94 5.55 37.21
C GLU A 39 -5.50 6.09 37.23
N ARG A 40 -4.86 6.21 36.05
CA ARG A 40 -3.96 7.34 35.70
C ARG A 40 -3.53 7.36 34.22
N SER A 41 -4.41 7.88 33.37
CA SER A 41 -4.06 8.40 32.04
C SER A 41 -4.82 9.70 31.71
N ARG A 42 -4.99 10.55 32.74
CA ARG A 42 -5.45 11.95 32.61
C ARG A 42 -4.52 12.88 33.38
N LEU A 43 -3.60 13.53 32.66
CA LEU A 43 -2.84 14.68 33.17
C LEU A 43 -2.92 15.83 32.16
N GLN A 44 -3.75 16.83 32.48
CA GLN A 44 -3.76 18.10 31.76
C GLN A 44 -2.49 18.88 32.08
N TRP A 45 -1.64 19.13 31.08
CA TRP A 45 -0.54 20.07 31.22
C TRP A 45 -1.07 21.50 31.18
N LYS A 46 -0.90 22.25 32.28
CA LYS A 46 -1.10 23.70 32.30
C LYS A 46 0.25 24.40 32.09
N PRO A 47 0.37 25.37 31.16
CA PRO A 47 1.64 26.00 30.85
C PRO A 47 2.11 26.92 31.99
N ILE A 48 3.39 26.82 32.35
CA ILE A 48 4.05 27.74 33.28
C ILE A 48 4.58 28.94 32.49
N TYR A 49 4.06 30.13 32.77
CA TYR A 49 4.57 31.38 32.21
C TYR A 49 5.85 31.82 32.94
N LEU A 50 6.94 32.01 32.19
CA LEU A 50 8.10 32.77 32.65
C LEU A 50 7.73 34.25 32.85
N ARG A 51 8.35 34.89 33.85
CA ARG A 51 7.92 36.22 34.34
C ARG A 51 9.10 37.07 34.80
N GLU A 52 9.57 37.97 33.93
CA GLU A 52 10.61 38.95 34.25
C GLU A 52 10.05 40.38 34.26
N LYS A 53 10.12 41.00 35.46
CA LYS A 53 10.20 42.45 35.79
C LYS A 53 9.14 43.45 35.28
N ARG A 54 8.89 44.48 36.11
CA ARG A 54 7.92 45.59 35.91
C ARG A 54 8.67 46.92 35.83
N VAL A 55 8.09 47.93 35.14
CA VAL A 55 8.18 49.35 35.58
C VAL A 55 6.84 50.09 35.34
N ASN A 56 6.31 50.71 36.40
CA ASN A 56 5.34 51.82 36.57
C ASN A 56 4.27 52.21 35.49
N ARG A 57 2.98 52.03 35.87
CA ARG A 57 1.91 53.04 36.18
C ARG A 57 1.95 54.48 35.57
N PRO A 58 0.81 55.24 35.45
CA PRO A 58 -0.59 54.93 35.84
C PRO A 58 -1.77 55.38 34.89
N VAL A 59 -2.85 54.58 34.84
CA VAL A 59 -4.27 54.88 35.22
C VAL A 59 -4.64 56.37 35.44
N PRO A 60 -5.74 56.96 34.85
CA PRO A 60 -7.13 56.63 35.30
C PRO A 60 -8.38 56.89 34.42
N LYS A 61 -9.42 56.05 34.66
CA LYS A 61 -10.90 56.31 34.55
C LYS A 61 -11.47 56.53 33.11
N SER A 62 -12.76 56.28 32.80
CA SER A 62 -13.94 55.85 33.61
C SER A 62 -14.95 54.98 32.81
N ALA A 63 -15.75 54.23 33.59
CA ALA A 63 -17.14 53.75 33.44
C ALA A 63 -18.06 54.45 32.39
N PHE A 64 -19.16 53.85 31.87
CA PHE A 64 -20.29 53.21 32.60
C PHE A 64 -21.08 52.10 31.82
N HIS A 65 -22.10 51.55 32.52
CA HIS A 65 -23.29 50.73 32.17
C HIS A 65 -23.93 50.84 30.75
N SER A 66 -24.90 50.01 30.28
CA SER A 66 -25.39 48.63 30.61
C SER A 66 -26.55 48.17 29.65
N VAL A 67 -26.62 46.87 29.30
CA VAL A 67 -27.77 45.91 29.40
C VAL A 67 -29.24 46.45 29.22
N PRO A 68 -30.20 45.77 28.51
CA PRO A 68 -30.15 44.82 27.35
C PRO A 68 -31.34 44.95 26.32
N GLY A 69 -31.46 44.01 25.36
CA GLY A 69 -32.73 43.25 25.17
C GLY A 69 -33.60 43.42 23.90
N PHE A 70 -34.03 42.26 23.33
CA PHE A 70 -35.20 42.01 22.44
C PHE A 70 -35.24 42.71 21.04
N SER A 71 -35.86 42.18 19.97
CA SER A 71 -36.58 40.91 19.70
C SER A 71 -36.51 40.48 18.21
N ARG A 72 -36.95 39.24 17.89
CA ARG A 72 -37.31 38.73 16.54
C ARG A 72 -38.64 39.38 16.02
N PRO A 73 -39.19 39.15 14.79
CA PRO A 73 -38.92 38.04 13.84
C PRO A 73 -39.04 38.29 12.30
N ASP A 74 -38.83 37.19 11.53
CA ASP A 74 -39.40 36.74 10.22
C ASP A 74 -39.35 37.54 8.87
N HIS A 75 -38.42 37.09 8.01
CA HIS A 75 -38.57 36.79 6.56
C HIS A 75 -38.95 37.92 5.53
N PRO A 76 -39.25 37.66 4.22
CA PRO A 76 -38.35 37.98 3.08
C PRO A 76 -39.03 38.93 2.03
N PRO A 77 -38.63 39.10 0.73
CA PRO A 77 -37.48 38.58 -0.04
C PRO A 77 -36.72 39.63 -0.95
N SER A 78 -35.73 39.13 -1.71
CA SER A 78 -35.24 39.60 -3.04
C SER A 78 -34.76 41.04 -3.31
N CYS A 79 -33.48 41.13 -3.70
CA CYS A 79 -32.90 41.92 -4.81
C CYS A 79 -33.36 43.37 -5.12
N PHE A 80 -32.43 44.33 -5.01
CA PHE A 80 -32.33 45.50 -5.91
C PHE A 80 -30.85 45.91 -6.11
N ALA A 81 -30.54 46.74 -7.12
CA ALA A 81 -29.18 47.04 -7.56
C ALA A 81 -29.01 48.48 -8.11
N VAL A 82 -27.74 48.90 -8.35
CA VAL A 82 -27.31 50.20 -8.93
C VAL A 82 -27.56 51.37 -7.91
N VAL A 83 -26.93 52.57 -7.89
CA VAL A 83 -26.53 53.50 -8.96
C VAL A 83 -25.21 54.28 -8.67
N THR A 84 -24.55 54.65 -9.77
CA THR A 84 -23.28 55.38 -10.04
C THR A 84 -23.03 56.74 -9.35
N PHE A 85 -21.82 57.31 -9.53
CA PHE A 85 -21.64 58.57 -10.28
C PHE A 85 -20.21 58.72 -10.89
N SER A 86 -19.99 59.73 -11.75
CA SER A 86 -18.79 59.91 -12.61
C SER A 86 -18.34 61.39 -12.72
N PRO A 87 -17.02 61.68 -12.91
CA PRO A 87 -16.51 62.98 -13.37
C PRO A 87 -16.53 63.11 -14.91
N ARG A 88 -16.16 64.29 -15.46
CA ARG A 88 -16.61 64.79 -16.78
C ARG A 88 -15.57 64.86 -17.91
N ASP A 89 -16.10 64.69 -19.13
CA ASP A 89 -15.80 65.31 -20.44
C ASP A 89 -14.66 66.34 -20.55
N SER A 90 -13.81 66.17 -21.58
CA SER A 90 -13.46 67.26 -22.52
C SER A 90 -13.05 66.66 -23.87
N ARG A 91 -13.27 67.39 -24.98
CA ARG A 91 -13.16 66.88 -26.36
C ARG A 91 -12.24 67.76 -27.21
N PHE A 92 -11.55 67.17 -28.19
CA PHE A 92 -11.10 67.87 -29.41
C PHE A 92 -11.07 66.90 -30.61
N ASN A 93 -11.02 67.45 -31.83
CA ASN A 93 -11.35 66.73 -33.08
C ASN A 93 -10.15 66.28 -33.93
N LEU A 94 -10.46 65.35 -34.84
CA LEU A 94 -9.72 64.84 -36.03
C LEU A 94 -9.41 65.96 -37.08
N PRO A 95 -8.71 65.72 -38.23
CA PRO A 95 -8.23 64.45 -38.83
C PRO A 95 -6.79 64.45 -39.42
N GLY A 96 -6.30 63.30 -39.94
CA GLY A 96 -5.16 63.26 -40.89
C GLY A 96 -4.51 61.88 -41.15
N CYS A 97 -4.57 61.39 -42.40
CA CYS A 97 -4.03 60.11 -42.92
C CYS A 97 -2.60 59.74 -42.47
N SER A 98 -2.23 58.45 -42.28
CA SER A 98 -1.94 57.53 -43.40
C SER A 98 -1.46 56.12 -42.92
N THR A 99 -1.19 55.22 -43.88
CA THR A 99 -0.79 53.80 -43.73
C THR A 99 0.57 53.56 -43.06
N GLY A 100 0.70 52.47 -42.29
CA GLY A 100 1.99 51.92 -41.85
C GLY A 100 1.89 50.57 -41.13
N GLU A 101 2.87 49.68 -41.34
CA GLU A 101 2.96 48.35 -40.70
C GLU A 101 3.81 48.38 -39.42
N ALA A 102 3.45 47.55 -38.43
CA ALA A 102 4.36 47.04 -37.39
C ALA A 102 3.88 45.63 -36.98
N LYS A 103 4.67 44.54 -37.06
CA LYS A 103 5.98 44.26 -36.41
C LYS A 103 5.97 44.44 -34.90
N GLY A 104 5.53 43.40 -34.19
CA GLY A 104 5.83 43.21 -32.76
C GLY A 104 6.99 42.23 -32.58
N CYS A 105 8.11 42.68 -32.00
CA CYS A 105 9.22 41.83 -31.57
C CYS A 105 10.13 42.54 -30.56
N ARG A 106 10.22 41.98 -29.35
CA ARG A 106 11.15 42.35 -28.26
C ARG A 106 10.91 43.80 -27.72
N GLU A 107 11.40 44.17 -26.54
CA GLU A 107 12.40 43.56 -25.67
C GLU A 107 12.15 43.94 -24.20
N TYR A 108 12.38 43.03 -23.24
CA TYR A 108 12.63 43.37 -21.83
C TYR A 108 13.47 42.26 -21.19
N CYS A 109 14.48 42.62 -20.41
CA CYS A 109 15.46 41.66 -19.88
C CYS A 109 15.90 42.02 -18.45
N SER A 110 16.20 40.96 -17.68
CA SER A 110 16.99 40.94 -16.44
C SER A 110 16.72 41.96 -15.32
N MET A 111 16.38 41.43 -14.14
CA MET A 111 17.35 41.46 -13.04
C MET A 111 17.41 40.09 -12.35
N ARG A 112 18.62 39.52 -12.28
CA ARG A 112 18.99 38.45 -11.34
C ARG A 112 20.00 39.06 -10.35
N CYS A 113 19.90 38.69 -9.08
CA CYS A 113 20.99 38.84 -8.12
C CYS A 113 21.49 37.45 -7.70
N ALA A 114 22.75 37.34 -7.29
CA ALA A 114 23.43 36.08 -7.04
C ALA A 114 24.48 36.21 -5.93
N HIS A 115 24.86 35.09 -5.31
CA HIS A 115 26.21 34.69 -4.86
C HIS A 115 26.25 33.15 -5.03
N ASN A 116 27.26 32.44 -5.54
CA ASN A 116 28.73 32.54 -5.61
C ASN A 116 29.49 31.83 -4.48
N ILE A 117 29.94 30.60 -4.76
CA ILE A 117 31.14 29.97 -4.17
C ILE A 117 32.10 29.60 -5.32
N LEU A 118 33.41 29.57 -5.06
CA LEU A 118 34.46 29.62 -6.07
C LEU A 118 34.77 28.26 -6.73
N ILE A 119 35.15 28.31 -8.01
CA ILE A 119 35.86 27.24 -8.72
C ILE A 119 37.26 27.76 -9.09
N THR A 120 38.31 27.01 -8.77
CA THR A 120 39.71 27.42 -8.97
C THR A 120 40.22 27.19 -10.41
N GLU A 121 41.23 27.97 -10.80
CA GLU A 121 41.58 28.24 -12.21
C GLU A 121 42.42 27.16 -12.93
N SER A 122 42.44 25.92 -12.43
CA SER A 122 43.29 24.83 -12.96
C SER A 122 42.73 24.13 -14.20
N SER A 123 41.40 23.99 -14.32
CA SER A 123 40.77 23.12 -15.33
C SER A 123 40.76 23.65 -16.77
N ARG A 124 41.12 24.93 -16.99
CA ARG A 124 40.90 25.59 -18.30
C ARG A 124 41.98 25.37 -19.36
N LYS A 125 43.10 24.71 -19.04
CA LYS A 125 44.25 24.55 -19.96
C LYS A 125 44.27 23.26 -20.79
N PHE A 126 43.39 22.30 -20.54
CA PHE A 126 43.43 20.99 -21.24
C PHE A 126 42.63 20.94 -22.55
N TRP A 127 41.71 21.89 -22.80
CA TRP A 127 40.75 21.79 -23.91
C TRP A 127 41.28 22.32 -25.26
N ASP A 128 42.19 23.31 -25.25
CA ASP A 128 42.64 24.02 -26.46
C ASP A 128 43.79 23.35 -27.24
N GLN A 129 44.32 22.21 -26.78
CA GLN A 129 45.35 21.44 -27.50
C GLN A 129 44.81 20.17 -28.19
N GLY A 130 43.50 19.88 -28.11
CA GLY A 130 42.89 18.67 -28.68
C GLY A 130 42.61 18.71 -30.20
N LYS A 131 42.72 19.85 -30.89
CA LYS A 131 42.31 20.02 -32.30
C LYS A 131 43.47 20.18 -33.30
N LYS A 132 44.34 19.17 -33.41
CA LYS A 132 45.22 18.95 -34.58
C LYS A 132 45.88 17.57 -34.59
N ASN A 133 45.28 16.59 -35.28
CA ASN A 133 45.93 15.66 -36.23
C ASN A 133 45.02 14.48 -36.61
N SER A 134 44.40 14.56 -37.78
CA SER A 134 43.60 13.48 -38.38
C SER A 134 44.43 12.67 -39.38
N ARG A 135 45.19 11.66 -38.91
CA ARG A 135 45.79 10.59 -39.75
C ARG A 135 46.42 9.46 -38.90
N LEU A 136 45.64 8.43 -38.57
CA LEU A 136 46.12 7.09 -38.14
C LEU A 136 45.00 6.02 -38.15
N GLY A 137 44.11 6.10 -39.16
CA GLY A 137 42.83 5.35 -39.16
C GLY A 137 42.87 3.89 -39.65
N THR A 138 44.03 3.36 -40.06
CA THR A 138 44.08 2.10 -40.86
C THR A 138 44.90 0.98 -40.22
N GLU A 139 45.78 1.28 -39.26
CA GLU A 139 46.63 0.27 -38.59
C GLU A 139 46.01 -0.26 -37.29
N ALA A 140 45.31 0.59 -36.53
CA ALA A 140 44.62 0.20 -35.31
C ALA A 140 43.58 -0.94 -35.53
N LEU A 141 42.85 -0.89 -36.66
CA LEU A 141 41.82 -1.87 -37.00
C LEU A 141 42.40 -3.28 -37.22
N ASN A 142 43.59 -3.37 -37.85
CA ASN A 142 44.29 -4.65 -38.07
C ASN A 142 44.86 -5.24 -36.78
N CYS A 143 45.19 -4.41 -35.79
CA CYS A 143 45.61 -4.88 -34.46
C CYS A 143 44.40 -5.36 -33.62
N TYR A 144 43.26 -4.67 -33.72
CA TYR A 144 42.01 -5.06 -33.05
C TYR A 144 41.48 -6.42 -33.55
N LEU A 145 41.46 -6.63 -34.88
CA LEU A 145 40.94 -7.87 -35.48
C LEU A 145 41.79 -9.11 -35.17
N LYS A 146 43.11 -8.99 -35.04
CA LYS A 146 43.98 -10.14 -34.67
C LYS A 146 43.76 -10.65 -33.25
N ASN A 147 43.43 -9.77 -32.30
CA ASN A 147 43.31 -10.17 -30.89
C ASN A 147 41.95 -10.80 -30.54
N LYS A 148 40.89 -10.56 -31.32
CA LYS A 148 39.56 -11.16 -31.05
C LYS A 148 39.43 -12.64 -31.47
N LEU A 149 40.33 -13.14 -32.32
CA LEU A 149 40.33 -14.53 -32.81
C LEU A 149 40.84 -15.58 -31.79
N VAL A 150 41.36 -15.16 -30.64
CA VAL A 150 41.79 -16.08 -29.56
C VAL A 150 40.63 -16.40 -28.58
N ALA A 151 39.60 -15.54 -28.52
CA ALA A 151 38.57 -15.55 -27.48
C ALA A 151 37.29 -16.35 -27.81
N LEU A 152 37.27 -17.14 -28.89
CA LEU A 152 36.12 -17.96 -29.31
C LEU A 152 36.40 -19.47 -29.30
N ARG A 153 37.37 -19.93 -28.50
CA ARG A 153 37.66 -21.35 -28.27
C ARG A 153 36.93 -21.91 -27.04
N THR A 154 35.60 -21.94 -27.07
CA THR A 154 34.78 -22.73 -26.13
C THR A 154 33.41 -23.09 -26.71
N SER A 155 32.94 -24.31 -26.39
CA SER A 155 31.55 -24.78 -26.54
C SER A 155 30.87 -24.69 -27.92
N SER A 156 31.30 -25.52 -28.88
CA SER A 156 30.37 -26.18 -29.85
C SER A 156 31.04 -27.39 -30.52
N PRO A 157 30.43 -28.59 -30.57
CA PRO A 157 31.07 -29.80 -31.15
C PRO A 157 31.26 -29.78 -32.67
N ILE A 158 30.51 -28.95 -33.41
CA ILE A 158 30.41 -29.04 -34.88
C ILE A 158 31.70 -28.56 -35.56
N TYR A 159 32.40 -27.58 -35.00
CA TYR A 159 33.60 -27.00 -35.60
C TYR A 159 34.81 -27.96 -35.63
N ASP A 160 34.86 -28.94 -34.72
CA ASP A 160 36.01 -29.87 -34.63
C ASP A 160 36.01 -30.95 -35.73
N HIS A 161 34.90 -31.10 -36.47
CA HIS A 161 34.85 -31.94 -37.67
C HIS A 161 35.33 -31.17 -38.92
N ALA A 162 34.81 -29.95 -39.13
CA ALA A 162 35.19 -29.11 -40.26
C ALA A 162 36.69 -28.73 -40.26
N ALA A 163 37.27 -28.57 -39.07
CA ALA A 163 38.69 -28.27 -38.90
C ALA A 163 39.65 -29.37 -39.42
N ARG A 164 39.16 -30.60 -39.68
CA ARG A 164 40.00 -31.76 -40.03
C ARG A 164 40.15 -32.01 -41.54
N GLU A 165 39.23 -31.50 -42.37
CA GLU A 165 39.21 -31.83 -43.82
C GLU A 165 39.50 -30.65 -44.78
N ARG A 166 39.74 -29.43 -44.27
CA ARG A 166 40.14 -28.24 -45.05
C ARG A 166 39.20 -27.86 -46.22
N VAL A 167 37.89 -27.93 -45.99
CA VAL A 167 36.89 -27.34 -46.91
C VAL A 167 36.78 -25.83 -46.68
N ASP A 168 36.45 -25.05 -47.72
CA ASP A 168 36.35 -23.59 -47.65
C ASP A 168 35.18 -23.14 -46.76
N LEU A 169 35.44 -22.18 -45.87
CA LEU A 169 34.47 -21.68 -44.89
C LEU A 169 33.37 -20.80 -45.50
N SER A 170 33.51 -20.35 -46.75
CA SER A 170 32.52 -19.51 -47.44
C SER A 170 31.22 -20.27 -47.77
N GLU A 171 31.29 -21.53 -48.20
CA GLU A 171 30.09 -22.32 -48.54
C GLU A 171 29.32 -22.78 -47.29
N ALA A 172 30.02 -23.13 -46.21
CA ALA A 172 29.40 -23.58 -44.96
C ALA A 172 28.51 -22.50 -44.32
N VAL A 173 28.88 -21.22 -44.43
CA VAL A 173 28.08 -20.09 -43.91
C VAL A 173 26.82 -19.86 -44.77
N GLN A 174 26.91 -20.05 -46.08
CA GLN A 174 25.72 -19.95 -46.95
C GLN A 174 24.73 -21.09 -46.72
N ALA A 175 25.18 -22.28 -46.29
CA ALA A 175 24.29 -23.38 -45.92
C ALA A 175 23.47 -23.10 -44.65
N ASP A 176 24.08 -22.61 -43.56
CA ASP A 176 23.37 -22.29 -42.31
C ASP A 176 22.40 -21.11 -42.49
N MET A 177 22.80 -20.07 -43.25
CA MET A 177 21.89 -18.97 -43.59
C MET A 177 20.68 -19.42 -44.42
N LYS A 178 20.81 -20.44 -45.26
CA LYS A 178 19.69 -20.92 -46.08
C LYS A 178 18.70 -21.78 -45.28
N LEU A 179 19.20 -22.59 -44.34
CA LEU A 179 18.36 -23.37 -43.42
C LEU A 179 17.54 -22.48 -42.46
N ARG A 180 18.10 -21.36 -42.01
CA ARG A 180 17.43 -20.43 -41.06
C ARG A 180 16.37 -19.51 -41.68
N VAL A 181 16.18 -19.53 -43.00
CA VAL A 181 15.23 -18.66 -43.71
C VAL A 181 13.96 -19.41 -44.16
N GLU A 182 13.93 -20.75 -44.06
CA GLU A 182 12.74 -21.56 -44.39
C GLU A 182 11.89 -21.98 -43.16
N GLU A 183 12.30 -21.65 -41.92
CA GLU A 183 11.52 -22.01 -40.71
C GLU A 183 10.40 -21.02 -40.32
N GLU A 184 10.33 -19.80 -40.88
CA GLU A 184 9.28 -18.81 -40.54
C GLU A 184 8.01 -18.88 -41.43
N ALA A 185 7.84 -19.92 -42.26
CA ALA A 185 6.73 -20.01 -43.23
C ALA A 185 6.06 -21.41 -43.33
N GLY A 186 5.61 -22.00 -42.23
CA GLY A 186 4.89 -23.30 -42.28
C GLY A 186 4.08 -23.68 -41.05
N GLY A 187 2.87 -24.21 -41.25
CA GLY A 187 1.95 -24.65 -40.19
C GLY A 187 2.27 -26.03 -39.57
N PRO A 188 1.58 -26.40 -38.48
CA PRO A 188 2.04 -27.47 -37.57
C PRO A 188 1.70 -28.89 -38.03
N ARG A 189 2.70 -29.80 -38.09
CA ARG A 189 2.44 -31.26 -38.15
C ARG A 189 3.51 -32.23 -37.65
N ILE A 190 4.70 -31.78 -37.22
CA ILE A 190 5.84 -32.68 -36.90
C ILE A 190 6.07 -32.88 -35.38
N PHE A 191 5.76 -31.88 -34.55
CA PHE A 191 6.05 -31.91 -33.09
C PHE A 191 5.45 -33.12 -32.34
N LEU A 192 4.29 -33.62 -32.80
CA LEU A 192 3.57 -34.73 -32.17
C LEU A 192 4.29 -36.09 -32.26
N LYS A 193 5.30 -36.26 -33.15
CA LYS A 193 6.04 -37.52 -33.29
C LYS A 193 7.30 -37.65 -32.45
N TRP A 194 7.76 -36.57 -31.80
CA TRP A 194 8.95 -36.62 -30.93
C TRP A 194 8.57 -36.86 -29.46
N VAL A 195 7.58 -36.12 -28.94
CA VAL A 195 7.06 -36.26 -27.57
C VAL A 195 6.59 -37.68 -27.26
N LEU A 196 6.00 -38.38 -28.25
CA LEU A 196 5.49 -39.75 -28.10
C LEU A 196 6.56 -40.86 -28.11
N ARG A 197 7.87 -40.55 -28.23
CA ARG A 197 8.94 -41.55 -28.04
C ARG A 197 9.67 -41.43 -26.71
N SER A 198 9.86 -40.22 -26.18
CA SER A 198 10.61 -40.01 -24.92
C SER A 198 9.87 -40.45 -23.65
N HIS A 199 8.59 -40.85 -23.75
CA HIS A 199 7.76 -41.22 -22.60
C HIS A 199 7.61 -42.73 -22.32
N GLN A 200 8.18 -43.63 -23.15
CA GLN A 200 8.00 -45.08 -22.98
C GLN A 200 9.06 -45.79 -22.12
N ASP A 201 10.27 -45.23 -21.96
CA ASP A 201 11.32 -45.86 -21.14
C ASP A 201 11.28 -45.46 -19.65
N LEU A 202 10.69 -44.31 -19.32
CA LEU A 202 10.57 -43.82 -17.93
C LEU A 202 9.55 -44.60 -17.08
N LEU A 203 8.66 -45.39 -17.70
CA LEU A 203 7.61 -46.16 -17.01
C LEU A 203 7.96 -47.65 -16.81
N ARG A 204 9.23 -48.05 -17.01
CA ARG A 204 9.70 -49.43 -16.79
C ARG A 204 10.60 -49.65 -15.56
N LYS A 205 10.77 -48.64 -14.69
CA LYS A 205 11.57 -48.73 -13.45
C LYS A 205 10.93 -48.06 -12.23
N ALA A 206 9.66 -48.36 -11.95
CA ALA A 206 9.00 -47.97 -10.70
C ALA A 206 7.93 -49.00 -10.29
N SER A 207 8.32 -50.02 -9.52
CA SER A 207 7.41 -51.01 -8.93
C SER A 207 8.00 -51.58 -7.64
N PHE A 208 7.14 -51.95 -6.68
CA PHE A 208 7.47 -52.49 -5.35
C PHE A 208 8.09 -51.53 -4.31
N SER A 209 7.26 -50.65 -3.75
CA SER A 209 6.87 -50.73 -2.33
C SER A 209 5.61 -49.89 -2.10
N GLY A 210 4.75 -50.27 -1.15
CA GLY A 210 3.42 -49.67 -1.00
C GLY A 210 3.11 -49.19 0.42
N ALA A 211 2.42 -48.05 0.51
CA ALA A 211 1.72 -47.57 1.69
C ALA A 211 0.46 -46.79 1.22
N CYS A 212 -0.62 -46.80 2.01
CA CYS A 212 -1.92 -46.31 1.56
C CYS A 212 -2.01 -44.77 1.51
N LEU A 213 -2.35 -44.22 0.35
CA LEU A 213 -3.03 -42.94 0.23
C LEU A 213 -4.55 -43.20 0.16
N SER A 214 -5.28 -42.79 1.20
CA SER A 214 -6.72 -43.05 1.32
C SER A 214 -7.53 -42.27 0.28
N ALA A 215 -8.48 -42.95 -0.39
CA ALA A 215 -9.25 -42.44 -1.51
C ALA A 215 -10.35 -41.42 -1.12
N ARG A 216 -9.95 -40.27 -0.57
CA ARG A 216 -10.88 -39.18 -0.17
C ARG A 216 -10.87 -37.94 -1.08
N LYS A 217 -10.04 -37.93 -2.14
CA LYS A 217 -9.82 -36.77 -3.03
C LYS A 217 -10.17 -37.01 -4.51
N LEU A 218 -11.07 -37.97 -4.76
CA LEU A 218 -11.60 -38.29 -6.10
C LEU A 218 -13.14 -38.41 -6.12
N GLN A 219 -13.83 -38.17 -5.00
CA GLN A 219 -15.31 -38.14 -4.96
C GLN A 219 -15.90 -36.75 -5.27
N GLU A 220 -15.10 -35.69 -5.18
CA GLU A 220 -15.54 -34.28 -5.33
C GLU A 220 -15.81 -33.84 -6.79
N LEU A 221 -15.61 -34.72 -7.78
CA LEU A 221 -15.73 -34.40 -9.20
C LEU A 221 -16.81 -35.18 -9.97
N GLY A 222 -17.63 -35.99 -9.31
CA GLY A 222 -18.91 -36.50 -9.85
C GLY A 222 -18.89 -37.36 -11.13
N CYS A 223 -17.71 -37.71 -11.67
CA CYS A 223 -17.57 -38.32 -13.00
C CYS A 223 -17.19 -39.81 -12.92
N TRP A 224 -18.08 -40.69 -13.39
CA TRP A 224 -17.75 -42.09 -13.63
C TRP A 224 -17.25 -42.30 -15.07
N ARG A 225 -16.37 -43.30 -15.26
CA ARG A 225 -15.94 -43.79 -16.58
C ARG A 225 -16.39 -45.22 -16.79
N ASP A 226 -16.71 -45.56 -18.03
CA ASP A 226 -16.94 -46.95 -18.43
C ASP A 226 -15.62 -47.66 -18.84
N SER A 227 -15.73 -48.92 -19.24
CA SER A 227 -14.59 -49.73 -19.71
C SER A 227 -14.03 -49.34 -21.08
N SER A 228 -14.59 -48.34 -21.77
CA SER A 228 -14.03 -47.72 -22.98
C SER A 228 -13.22 -46.44 -22.67
N GLY A 229 -13.40 -45.88 -21.47
CA GLY A 229 -12.69 -44.68 -20.99
C GLY A 229 -13.38 -43.36 -21.30
N ALA A 230 -14.60 -43.38 -21.86
CA ALA A 230 -15.44 -42.20 -22.02
C ALA A 230 -16.09 -41.76 -20.70
N PHE A 231 -16.47 -40.48 -20.62
CA PHE A 231 -17.33 -39.96 -19.56
C PHE A 231 -18.79 -40.02 -20.00
N ILE A 232 -19.69 -40.44 -19.11
CA ILE A 232 -21.13 -40.53 -19.38
C ILE A 232 -21.87 -39.68 -18.34
N ILE A 233 -22.73 -38.76 -18.81
CA ILE A 233 -23.69 -38.04 -17.99
C ILE A 233 -25.07 -38.64 -18.29
N THR A 234 -25.73 -39.22 -17.29
CA THR A 234 -27.06 -39.82 -17.42
C THR A 234 -28.16 -38.76 -17.33
N GLN A 235 -29.13 -38.80 -18.24
CA GLN A 235 -30.06 -37.71 -18.52
C GLN A 235 -31.31 -37.68 -17.59
N ASP A 236 -31.18 -38.09 -16.33
CA ASP A 236 -32.31 -38.35 -15.42
C ASP A 236 -32.34 -37.41 -14.20
N ALA A 237 -32.33 -36.09 -14.45
CA ALA A 237 -32.53 -35.06 -13.42
C ALA A 237 -33.44 -33.90 -13.86
N VAL A 238 -34.16 -34.02 -14.97
CA VAL A 238 -34.94 -32.93 -15.60
C VAL A 238 -36.44 -33.25 -15.62
N THR A 239 -37.05 -33.47 -14.46
CA THR A 239 -38.51 -33.73 -14.38
C THR A 239 -39.22 -33.29 -13.09
N ALA A 240 -38.72 -32.28 -12.37
CA ALA A 240 -39.49 -31.61 -11.31
C ALA A 240 -39.11 -30.12 -11.17
N GLY A 241 -40.12 -29.24 -11.02
CA GLY A 241 -39.94 -27.83 -10.66
C GLY A 241 -39.75 -26.84 -11.81
N LYS A 242 -40.82 -26.18 -12.26
CA LYS A 242 -40.72 -25.02 -13.18
C LYS A 242 -40.40 -23.72 -12.41
N LYS A 243 -39.31 -23.04 -12.76
CA LYS A 243 -39.12 -21.57 -12.64
C LYS A 243 -37.96 -21.10 -13.54
N SER A 244 -37.92 -19.80 -13.85
CA SER A 244 -36.81 -19.05 -14.52
C SER A 244 -36.04 -19.74 -15.65
N GLY A 245 -36.49 -19.58 -16.90
CA GLY A 245 -35.89 -20.18 -18.10
C GLY A 245 -34.55 -19.59 -18.62
N CYS A 246 -33.72 -18.97 -17.76
CA CYS A 246 -32.42 -18.42 -18.17
C CYS A 246 -31.25 -19.39 -17.94
N GLU A 247 -31.23 -20.09 -16.80
CA GLU A 247 -30.03 -20.81 -16.32
C GLU A 247 -29.68 -22.04 -17.18
N VAL A 248 -30.70 -22.74 -17.72
CA VAL A 248 -30.52 -24.00 -18.48
C VAL A 248 -29.73 -23.82 -19.78
N LYS A 249 -29.69 -22.62 -20.37
CA LYS A 249 -28.85 -22.32 -21.55
C LYS A 249 -27.36 -22.15 -21.21
N PHE A 250 -27.01 -21.87 -19.96
CA PHE A 250 -25.64 -21.49 -19.60
C PHE A 250 -24.69 -22.70 -19.60
N LEU A 251 -25.17 -23.86 -19.15
CA LEU A 251 -24.39 -25.09 -19.03
C LEU A 251 -23.93 -25.68 -20.37
N SER A 252 -24.70 -25.49 -21.46
CA SER A 252 -24.32 -26.02 -22.78
C SER A 252 -23.14 -25.31 -23.44
N PHE A 253 -22.79 -24.09 -23.03
CA PHE A 253 -21.68 -23.34 -23.63
C PHE A 253 -20.29 -23.75 -23.11
N LEU A 254 -20.21 -24.45 -21.97
CA LEU A 254 -18.95 -24.83 -21.33
C LEU A 254 -18.15 -25.93 -22.07
N MET A 255 -18.65 -26.46 -23.18
CA MET A 255 -18.02 -27.57 -23.92
C MET A 255 -17.68 -27.26 -25.39
N ALA A 256 -17.83 -26.00 -25.83
CA ALA A 256 -17.46 -25.55 -27.17
C ALA A 256 -16.03 -24.95 -27.23
N PRO A 257 -15.32 -25.02 -28.36
CA PRO A 257 -14.04 -24.32 -28.53
C PRO A 257 -14.22 -22.79 -28.49
N LEU A 258 -13.29 -22.08 -27.82
CA LEU A 258 -13.48 -20.68 -27.40
C LEU A 258 -13.92 -19.71 -28.51
N ASN A 259 -13.43 -19.87 -29.74
CA ASN A 259 -13.70 -18.93 -30.83
C ASN A 259 -15.17 -18.94 -31.29
N ASP A 260 -15.83 -20.10 -31.30
CA ASP A 260 -17.24 -20.19 -31.73
C ASP A 260 -18.20 -19.70 -30.64
N SER A 261 -17.86 -19.91 -29.36
CA SER A 261 -18.69 -19.48 -28.23
C SER A 261 -18.83 -17.96 -28.09
N LEU A 262 -17.80 -17.18 -28.47
CA LEU A 262 -17.80 -15.73 -28.36
C LEU A 262 -18.83 -15.07 -29.31
N ALA A 263 -19.04 -15.62 -30.50
CA ALA A 263 -20.06 -15.13 -31.42
C ALA A 263 -21.46 -15.27 -30.80
N SER A 264 -21.79 -16.46 -30.28
CA SER A 264 -23.08 -16.76 -29.67
C SER A 264 -23.39 -16.06 -28.34
N ILE A 265 -22.39 -15.47 -27.67
CA ILE A 265 -22.60 -14.66 -26.46
C ILE A 265 -23.12 -13.25 -26.82
N ASN A 266 -22.66 -12.69 -27.93
CA ASN A 266 -23.11 -11.38 -28.41
C ASN A 266 -24.61 -11.40 -28.76
N ASP A 267 -25.14 -12.53 -29.25
CA ASP A 267 -26.56 -12.73 -29.57
C ASP A 267 -27.48 -12.84 -28.33
N VAL A 268 -26.94 -12.84 -27.11
CA VAL A 268 -27.70 -13.06 -25.85
C VAL A 268 -27.80 -11.79 -24.99
N ILE A 269 -27.01 -10.75 -25.26
CA ILE A 269 -27.01 -9.50 -24.49
C ILE A 269 -27.79 -8.43 -25.26
N GLU A 270 -28.97 -8.03 -24.75
CA GLU A 270 -29.75 -6.93 -25.32
C GLU A 270 -28.94 -5.62 -25.34
N SER A 271 -28.90 -4.95 -26.49
CA SER A 271 -28.16 -3.71 -26.70
C SER A 271 -28.83 -2.52 -25.99
N LYS A 272 -28.49 -2.33 -24.71
CA LYS A 272 -28.93 -1.17 -23.92
C LYS A 272 -28.35 0.14 -24.46
N PRO A 273 -29.12 1.25 -24.44
CA PRO A 273 -28.59 2.57 -24.79
C PRO A 273 -27.47 2.99 -23.83
N ASN A 274 -26.49 3.76 -24.33
CA ASN A 274 -25.41 4.22 -23.47
C ASN A 274 -25.93 5.23 -22.44
N CYS A 275 -25.46 5.14 -21.20
CA CYS A 275 -25.91 5.97 -20.10
C CYS A 275 -25.40 7.42 -20.18
N PHE A 276 -24.44 7.74 -21.06
CA PHE A 276 -23.91 9.10 -21.25
C PHE A 276 -24.29 9.69 -22.61
N SER A 277 -24.52 11.01 -22.62
CA SER A 277 -24.67 11.79 -23.86
C SER A 277 -23.95 13.13 -23.76
N LEU A 278 -23.22 13.49 -24.82
CA LEU A 278 -22.56 14.79 -24.97
C LEU A 278 -23.30 15.60 -26.03
N SER A 279 -23.93 16.70 -25.62
CA SER A 279 -24.65 17.59 -26.54
C SER A 279 -24.70 19.02 -26.02
N GLN A 280 -24.70 20.01 -26.92
CA GLN A 280 -24.81 21.44 -26.59
C GLN A 280 -23.75 21.94 -25.56
N GLY A 281 -22.56 21.33 -25.52
CA GLY A 281 -21.52 21.65 -24.54
C GLY A 281 -21.79 21.11 -23.13
N ILE A 282 -22.65 20.11 -22.97
CA ILE A 282 -22.97 19.48 -21.68
C ILE A 282 -22.84 17.96 -21.82
N LEU A 283 -22.05 17.35 -20.93
CA LEU A 283 -22.00 15.90 -20.74
C LEU A 283 -23.03 15.51 -19.67
N ARG A 284 -23.97 14.63 -20.04
CA ARG A 284 -25.06 14.16 -19.17
C ARG A 284 -24.96 12.67 -18.89
N ALA A 285 -25.48 12.24 -17.74
CA ALA A 285 -25.73 10.84 -17.39
C ALA A 285 -27.24 10.56 -17.24
N LYS A 286 -27.65 9.32 -17.54
CA LYS A 286 -29.06 8.86 -17.60
C LYS A 286 -29.96 9.89 -18.33
N GLU A 287 -29.45 10.37 -19.47
CA GLU A 287 -29.99 11.43 -20.37
C GLU A 287 -30.31 12.81 -19.76
N SER A 288 -30.30 12.95 -18.44
CA SER A 288 -30.93 14.06 -17.73
C SER A 288 -29.94 14.84 -16.86
N SER A 289 -29.22 14.16 -15.98
CA SER A 289 -28.30 14.75 -14.99
C SER A 289 -27.03 15.32 -15.65
N PRO A 290 -26.75 16.64 -15.56
CA PRO A 290 -25.52 17.21 -16.07
C PRO A 290 -24.33 16.87 -15.14
N ILE A 291 -23.26 16.36 -15.76
CA ILE A 291 -22.02 15.94 -15.10
C ILE A 291 -20.94 17.01 -15.30
N LEU A 292 -20.74 17.45 -16.55
CA LEU A 292 -19.84 18.54 -16.92
C LEU A 292 -20.57 19.54 -17.83
N PHE A 293 -20.41 20.83 -17.54
CA PHE A 293 -20.90 21.96 -18.31
C PHE A 293 -19.76 22.62 -19.11
N ASP A 294 -20.11 23.45 -20.09
CA ASP A 294 -19.16 24.20 -20.93
C ASP A 294 -18.05 23.31 -21.54
N VAL A 295 -18.41 22.07 -21.87
CA VAL A 295 -17.56 21.05 -22.49
C VAL A 295 -17.11 21.55 -23.87
N PRO A 296 -15.81 21.66 -24.15
CA PRO A 296 -15.32 22.29 -25.36
C PRO A 296 -15.55 21.41 -26.60
N GLN A 297 -15.73 22.04 -27.76
CA GLN A 297 -16.02 21.34 -29.04
C GLN A 297 -14.90 20.40 -29.53
N ASN A 298 -13.69 20.51 -28.96
CA ASN A 298 -12.56 19.64 -29.27
C ASN A 298 -12.45 18.43 -28.33
N LEU A 299 -13.35 18.27 -27.35
CA LEU A 299 -13.49 17.06 -26.55
C LEU A 299 -14.47 16.09 -27.25
N THR A 300 -14.11 14.82 -27.33
CA THR A 300 -14.96 13.75 -27.86
C THR A 300 -15.40 12.83 -26.74
N PHE A 301 -16.60 12.25 -26.87
CA PHE A 301 -17.05 11.12 -26.06
C PHE A 301 -17.38 9.92 -26.97
N THR A 302 -16.80 8.78 -26.67
CA THR A 302 -16.96 7.53 -27.43
C THR A 302 -17.50 6.44 -26.51
N PRO A 303 -18.74 5.95 -26.70
CA PRO A 303 -19.28 4.81 -25.95
C PRO A 303 -18.34 3.59 -25.94
N TYR A 304 -18.29 2.84 -24.84
CA TYR A 304 -17.49 1.61 -24.81
C TYR A 304 -18.03 0.61 -25.85
N PRO A 305 -17.17 -0.03 -26.67
CA PRO A 305 -17.62 -0.88 -27.77
C PRO A 305 -18.34 -2.14 -27.25
N SER A 306 -19.43 -2.50 -27.93
CA SER A 306 -20.21 -3.72 -27.67
C SER A 306 -19.67 -4.98 -28.35
N HIS A 307 -18.64 -4.85 -29.20
CA HIS A 307 -18.02 -5.95 -29.93
C HIS A 307 -16.74 -6.45 -29.25
N SER A 308 -16.25 -7.62 -29.67
CA SER A 308 -15.07 -8.28 -29.07
C SER A 308 -13.78 -7.49 -29.30
N ILE A 309 -13.21 -6.93 -28.23
CA ILE A 309 -11.83 -6.42 -28.18
C ILE A 309 -10.86 -7.60 -28.07
N PRO A 310 -9.74 -7.64 -28.82
CA PRO A 310 -8.68 -8.64 -28.61
C PRO A 310 -7.99 -8.45 -27.25
N THR A 311 -8.21 -9.37 -26.31
CA THR A 311 -7.63 -9.32 -24.95
C THR A 311 -7.25 -10.71 -24.43
N ASP A 312 -6.34 -10.78 -23.45
CA ASP A 312 -6.04 -11.98 -22.66
C ASP A 312 -6.85 -12.07 -21.35
N ALA A 313 -7.89 -11.24 -21.18
CA ALA A 313 -8.76 -11.23 -20.01
C ALA A 313 -9.64 -12.50 -19.90
N PRO A 314 -9.74 -13.12 -18.71
CA PRO A 314 -10.64 -14.24 -18.46
C PRO A 314 -12.13 -13.99 -18.78
N LEU A 315 -12.83 -15.05 -19.18
CA LEU A 315 -14.26 -15.00 -19.55
C LEU A 315 -15.18 -14.31 -18.51
N PRO A 316 -15.04 -14.51 -17.18
CA PRO A 316 -15.86 -13.78 -16.20
C PRO A 316 -15.66 -12.27 -16.20
N ILE A 317 -14.49 -11.77 -16.59
CA ILE A 317 -14.21 -10.33 -16.75
C ILE A 317 -14.80 -9.84 -18.07
N LEU A 318 -14.64 -10.59 -19.17
CA LEU A 318 -15.27 -10.28 -20.45
C LEU A 318 -16.80 -10.14 -20.33
N LEU A 319 -17.47 -11.12 -19.73
CA LEU A 319 -18.93 -11.10 -19.53
C LEU A 319 -19.37 -9.90 -18.66
N ARG A 320 -18.62 -9.59 -17.59
CA ARG A 320 -18.86 -8.41 -16.74
C ARG A 320 -18.71 -7.09 -17.50
N VAL A 321 -17.72 -6.99 -18.39
CA VAL A 321 -17.52 -5.79 -19.23
C VAL A 321 -18.62 -5.68 -20.28
N GLN A 322 -18.94 -6.75 -21.00
CA GLN A 322 -20.02 -6.74 -22.01
C GLN A 322 -21.38 -6.36 -21.40
N ALA A 323 -21.73 -6.95 -20.24
CA ALA A 323 -22.98 -6.64 -19.53
C ALA A 323 -23.09 -5.16 -19.11
N ASN A 324 -21.97 -4.48 -18.90
CA ASN A 324 -21.89 -3.12 -18.37
C ASN A 324 -21.31 -2.08 -19.36
N ALA A 325 -21.00 -2.46 -20.61
CA ALA A 325 -20.43 -1.55 -21.62
C ALA A 325 -21.27 -0.28 -21.84
N HIS A 326 -22.60 -0.41 -21.78
CA HIS A 326 -23.56 0.69 -21.85
C HIS A 326 -23.41 1.74 -20.72
N LYS A 327 -22.83 1.39 -19.56
CA LYS A 327 -22.61 2.30 -18.43
C LYS A 327 -21.39 3.21 -18.58
N GLY A 328 -20.61 3.11 -19.67
CA GLY A 328 -19.37 3.87 -19.78
C GLY A 328 -18.88 4.14 -21.19
N GLY A 329 -17.72 4.77 -21.26
CA GLY A 329 -17.07 5.14 -22.50
C GLY A 329 -15.81 5.96 -22.26
N PHE A 330 -15.26 6.47 -23.34
CA PHE A 330 -13.96 7.12 -23.40
C PHE A 330 -14.10 8.61 -23.70
N LEU A 331 -13.25 9.42 -23.08
CA LEU A 331 -13.07 10.83 -23.38
C LEU A 331 -11.75 11.00 -24.15
N GLY A 332 -11.84 11.70 -25.28
CA GLY A 332 -10.71 12.06 -26.14
C GLY A 332 -10.65 13.57 -26.38
N PHE A 333 -9.56 14.07 -26.95
CA PHE A 333 -9.48 15.45 -27.42
C PHE A 333 -8.46 15.64 -28.56
N THR A 334 -8.66 16.70 -29.34
CA THR A 334 -7.76 17.09 -30.44
C THR A 334 -7.24 18.53 -30.26
N LYS A 335 -6.02 18.80 -30.75
CA LYS A 335 -5.37 20.12 -30.77
C LYS A 335 -4.77 20.39 -32.16
N ASP A 336 -4.62 21.68 -32.50
CA ASP A 336 -4.13 22.12 -33.83
C ASP A 336 -2.62 21.92 -34.04
N SER A 337 -1.87 21.51 -33.02
CA SER A 337 -0.42 21.32 -33.10
C SER A 337 0.03 20.22 -32.13
N PRO A 338 0.96 19.33 -32.56
CA PRO A 338 1.43 18.23 -31.73
C PRO A 338 2.41 18.70 -30.65
N SER A 339 2.34 18.08 -29.48
CA SER A 339 3.17 18.40 -28.32
C SER A 339 3.48 17.14 -27.49
N GLU A 340 4.57 17.22 -26.74
CA GLU A 340 5.02 16.30 -25.69
C GLU A 340 4.21 16.44 -24.39
N LEU A 341 3.54 17.59 -24.23
CA LEU A 341 2.61 17.92 -23.14
C LEU A 341 1.41 18.68 -23.71
N LEU A 342 0.21 18.14 -23.52
CA LEU A 342 -1.06 18.75 -23.97
C LEU A 342 -2.06 18.84 -22.81
N THR A 343 -2.50 20.05 -22.50
CA THR A 343 -3.58 20.31 -21.53
C THR A 343 -4.87 20.70 -22.25
N ASN A 344 -5.99 20.05 -21.91
CA ASN A 344 -7.34 20.38 -22.39
C ASN A 344 -8.33 20.54 -21.22
N SER A 345 -9.45 21.23 -21.46
CA SER A 345 -10.58 21.20 -20.54
C SER A 345 -11.46 19.98 -20.82
N LEU A 346 -12.01 19.36 -19.78
CA LEU A 346 -13.09 18.39 -19.88
C LEU A 346 -14.49 19.04 -19.81
N GLY A 347 -14.55 20.36 -19.57
CA GLY A 347 -15.71 21.08 -19.04
C GLY A 347 -15.55 21.37 -17.54
N ARG A 348 -16.59 21.95 -16.92
CA ARG A 348 -16.61 22.34 -15.51
C ARG A 348 -17.74 21.69 -14.70
N PHE A 349 -17.54 21.58 -13.39
CA PHE A 349 -18.60 21.30 -12.43
C PHE A 349 -18.47 22.17 -11.17
N GLU A 350 -19.60 22.48 -10.56
CA GLU A 350 -19.73 23.29 -9.34
C GLU A 350 -20.86 22.73 -8.45
N ASN A 351 -20.76 22.93 -7.14
CA ASN A 351 -21.71 22.45 -6.12
C ASN A 351 -21.98 20.92 -6.16
N ARG A 352 -20.99 20.14 -6.61
CA ARG A 352 -21.07 18.70 -6.86
C ARG A 352 -20.04 17.98 -5.99
N GLU A 353 -20.50 17.27 -4.95
CA GLU A 353 -19.61 16.55 -4.03
C GLU A 353 -18.78 15.50 -4.77
N PHE A 354 -17.47 15.50 -4.54
CA PHE A 354 -16.55 14.53 -5.13
C PHE A 354 -15.54 14.00 -4.12
N LEU A 355 -15.03 12.80 -4.42
CA LEU A 355 -13.83 12.20 -3.85
C LEU A 355 -12.82 12.02 -4.99
N SER A 356 -11.59 12.47 -4.82
CA SER A 356 -10.48 12.20 -5.75
C SER A 356 -9.26 11.65 -5.01
N VAL A 357 -8.32 11.07 -5.76
CA VAL A 357 -6.98 10.75 -5.28
C VAL A 357 -5.97 11.46 -6.16
N PHE A 358 -4.98 12.11 -5.55
CA PHE A 358 -3.95 12.89 -6.24
C PHE A 358 -2.55 12.59 -5.70
N ARG A 359 -1.53 12.67 -6.56
CA ARG A 359 -0.12 12.55 -6.15
C ARG A 359 0.29 13.82 -5.40
N PHE A 360 0.55 13.68 -4.11
CA PHE A 360 1.08 14.79 -3.29
C PHE A 360 2.61 14.78 -3.20
N LYS A 361 3.25 13.65 -3.54
CA LYS A 361 4.69 13.46 -3.72
C LYS A 361 4.93 12.76 -5.07
N MET A 362 6.19 12.66 -5.49
CA MET A 362 6.59 11.81 -6.62
C MET A 362 6.09 10.36 -6.47
N TRP A 363 6.15 9.83 -5.25
CA TRP A 363 5.92 8.42 -4.94
C TRP A 363 4.51 8.07 -4.48
N TRP A 364 3.82 9.05 -3.88
CA TRP A 364 2.67 8.83 -3.01
C TRP A 364 1.48 9.73 -3.34
N SER A 365 0.29 9.13 -3.23
CA SER A 365 -1.00 9.75 -3.46
C SER A 365 -1.85 9.79 -2.19
N THR A 366 -2.83 10.68 -2.15
CA THR A 366 -3.71 10.89 -1.00
C THR A 366 -5.11 11.31 -1.45
N ALA A 367 -6.08 11.17 -0.55
CA ALA A 367 -7.48 11.52 -0.82
C ALA A 367 -7.71 13.04 -0.75
N TRP A 368 -8.63 13.52 -1.59
CA TRP A 368 -9.17 14.88 -1.48
C TRP A 368 -10.67 14.89 -1.72
N ILE A 369 -11.38 15.75 -0.97
CA ILE A 369 -12.83 15.88 -1.01
C ILE A 369 -13.16 17.35 -1.29
N GLY A 370 -14.01 17.61 -2.29
CA GLY A 370 -14.39 18.95 -2.69
C GLY A 370 -15.78 19.02 -3.33
N LYS A 371 -16.14 20.19 -3.88
CA LYS A 371 -17.46 20.48 -4.46
C LYS A 371 -17.41 21.19 -5.83
N SER A 372 -16.22 21.51 -6.34
CA SER A 372 -15.97 22.24 -7.59
C SER A 372 -14.75 21.66 -8.33
N GLY A 373 -14.71 21.70 -9.66
CA GLY A 373 -13.52 21.27 -10.41
C GLY A 373 -12.28 22.12 -10.11
N SER A 374 -12.45 23.34 -9.59
CA SER A 374 -11.37 24.17 -9.04
C SER A 374 -10.83 23.70 -7.69
N ASP A 375 -11.55 22.83 -6.98
CA ASP A 375 -11.08 22.29 -5.69
C ASP A 375 -10.14 21.09 -5.91
N LEU A 376 -10.10 20.51 -7.12
CA LEU A 376 -9.18 19.42 -7.44
C LEU A 376 -7.73 19.80 -7.12
N GLN A 377 -6.92 18.81 -6.78
CA GLN A 377 -5.48 19.00 -6.60
C GLN A 377 -4.75 18.59 -7.89
N ALA A 378 -3.56 19.16 -8.11
CA ALA A 378 -2.73 18.78 -9.25
C ALA A 378 -2.37 17.28 -9.20
N GLU A 379 -2.09 16.67 -10.36
CA GLU A 379 -1.80 15.23 -10.47
C GLU A 379 -2.90 14.32 -9.88
N THR A 380 -4.18 14.70 -10.03
CA THR A 380 -5.32 13.84 -9.68
C THR A 380 -5.35 12.61 -10.60
N GLN A 381 -5.17 11.41 -10.02
CA GLN A 381 -5.12 10.14 -10.75
C GLN A 381 -6.52 9.61 -11.10
N TRP A 382 -7.55 9.95 -10.32
CA TRP A 382 -8.97 9.71 -10.63
C TRP A 382 -9.89 10.61 -9.77
N VAL A 383 -11.13 10.83 -10.22
CA VAL A 383 -12.20 11.49 -9.45
C VAL A 383 -13.53 10.73 -9.55
N MET A 384 -14.24 10.63 -8.44
CA MET A 384 -15.62 10.15 -8.33
C MET A 384 -16.56 11.30 -7.94
N LEU A 385 -17.53 11.58 -8.80
CA LEU A 385 -18.61 12.55 -8.57
C LEU A 385 -19.84 11.82 -8.01
N LYS A 386 -20.45 12.37 -6.96
CA LYS A 386 -21.73 11.91 -6.40
C LYS A 386 -22.89 12.63 -7.09
N ILE A 387 -23.87 11.88 -7.61
CA ILE A 387 -24.99 12.39 -8.41
C ILE A 387 -26.34 12.06 -7.71
N PRO A 388 -26.74 12.81 -6.65
CA PRO A 388 -27.90 12.48 -5.83
C PRO A 388 -29.22 12.47 -6.59
N GLU A 389 -29.34 13.25 -7.68
CA GLU A 389 -30.59 13.38 -8.44
C GLU A 389 -31.01 12.11 -9.21
N ILE A 390 -30.12 11.11 -9.32
CA ILE A 390 -30.37 9.81 -9.97
C ILE A 390 -29.85 8.61 -9.15
N ASP A 391 -29.50 8.86 -7.87
CA ASP A 391 -28.89 7.92 -6.92
C ASP A 391 -27.67 7.16 -7.51
N SER A 392 -26.73 7.91 -8.09
CA SER A 392 -25.58 7.35 -8.81
C SER A 392 -24.25 8.01 -8.46
N TYR A 393 -23.17 7.34 -8.84
CA TYR A 393 -21.80 7.82 -8.79
C TYR A 393 -21.20 7.76 -10.20
N VAL A 394 -20.36 8.74 -10.55
CA VAL A 394 -19.66 8.79 -11.84
C VAL A 394 -18.16 8.87 -11.59
N ALA A 395 -17.38 7.94 -12.15
CA ALA A 395 -15.93 7.97 -12.10
C ALA A 395 -15.36 8.55 -13.40
N ILE A 396 -14.31 9.37 -13.29
CA ILE A 396 -13.45 9.80 -14.40
C ILE A 396 -12.02 9.37 -14.05
N ILE A 397 -11.43 8.52 -14.90
CA ILE A 397 -10.13 7.89 -14.70
C ILE A 397 -9.25 8.17 -15.92
N PRO A 398 -8.29 9.12 -15.84
CA PRO A 398 -7.19 9.24 -16.79
C PRO A 398 -6.49 7.91 -17.08
N SER A 399 -6.08 7.72 -18.33
CA SER A 399 -5.54 6.46 -18.84
C SER A 399 -4.15 6.66 -19.48
N ILE A 400 -3.74 5.69 -20.32
CA ILE A 400 -2.55 5.76 -21.16
C ILE A 400 -2.99 5.47 -22.60
N GLU A 401 -2.67 6.35 -23.53
CA GLU A 401 -2.92 6.17 -24.97
C GLU A 401 -1.60 6.29 -25.74
N GLY A 402 -1.28 5.26 -26.53
CA GLY A 402 0.01 5.16 -27.24
C GLY A 402 1.20 5.19 -26.26
N SER A 403 1.89 6.33 -26.24
CA SER A 403 3.07 6.63 -25.41
C SER A 403 2.85 7.81 -24.44
N PHE A 404 1.59 8.25 -24.26
CA PHE A 404 1.21 9.35 -23.37
C PHE A 404 0.44 8.83 -22.16
N ARG A 405 0.75 9.32 -20.96
CA ARG A 405 -0.05 9.14 -19.74
C ARG A 405 -0.83 10.41 -19.43
N ALA A 406 -1.94 10.30 -18.70
CA ALA A 406 -2.67 11.49 -18.26
C ALA A 406 -2.97 11.55 -16.75
N ALA A 407 -3.21 12.77 -16.29
CA ALA A 407 -3.73 13.12 -14.97
C ALA A 407 -4.73 14.29 -15.08
N LEU A 408 -5.59 14.45 -14.07
CA LEU A 408 -6.47 15.62 -13.95
C LEU A 408 -5.80 16.71 -13.11
N ASN A 409 -6.10 17.97 -13.45
CA ASN A 409 -5.59 19.17 -12.79
C ASN A 409 -6.74 20.18 -12.58
N PRO A 410 -6.71 21.01 -11.53
CA PRO A 410 -7.70 22.07 -11.34
C PRO A 410 -7.60 23.16 -12.42
N GLY A 411 -8.75 23.67 -12.84
CA GLY A 411 -8.87 24.91 -13.61
C GLY A 411 -9.70 25.96 -12.87
N GLU A 412 -9.68 27.21 -13.34
CA GLU A 412 -10.53 28.27 -12.76
C GLU A 412 -12.04 27.97 -12.93
N LYS A 413 -12.87 28.51 -12.03
CA LYS A 413 -14.34 28.59 -12.18
C LYS A 413 -14.99 27.21 -12.44
N GLY A 414 -14.64 26.23 -11.61
CA GLY A 414 -15.13 24.86 -11.67
C GLY A 414 -14.54 24.00 -12.79
N ASN A 415 -13.68 24.54 -13.65
CA ASN A 415 -13.11 23.83 -14.80
C ASN A 415 -12.22 22.66 -14.36
N VAL A 416 -12.36 21.52 -15.04
CA VAL A 416 -11.48 20.36 -14.89
C VAL A 416 -10.55 20.32 -16.08
N LEU A 417 -9.25 20.34 -15.83
CA LEU A 417 -8.23 20.16 -16.85
C LEU A 417 -7.79 18.68 -16.87
N ILE A 418 -7.50 18.18 -18.06
CA ILE A 418 -6.72 16.95 -18.27
C ILE A 418 -5.40 17.33 -18.92
N SER A 419 -4.29 16.79 -18.42
CA SER A 419 -2.97 16.95 -18.99
C SER A 419 -2.46 15.59 -19.43
N ALA A 420 -2.13 15.46 -20.72
CA ALA A 420 -1.53 14.27 -21.31
C ALA A 420 -0.07 14.55 -21.65
N GLU A 421 0.85 13.69 -21.23
CA GLU A 421 2.29 13.88 -21.43
C GLU A 421 3.04 12.59 -21.80
N SER A 422 4.04 12.73 -22.68
CA SER A 422 4.97 11.67 -23.07
C SER A 422 6.28 11.68 -22.28
N GLY A 423 6.63 12.82 -21.67
CA GLY A 423 7.95 12.99 -21.03
C GLY A 423 9.14 12.88 -22.00
N SER A 424 8.94 13.20 -23.29
CA SER A 424 10.03 13.30 -24.27
C SER A 424 9.71 14.34 -25.35
N THR A 425 10.60 15.30 -25.58
CA THR A 425 10.48 16.30 -26.66
C THR A 425 10.50 15.67 -28.06
N GLN A 426 10.90 14.40 -28.18
CA GLN A 426 10.89 13.63 -29.42
C GLN A 426 9.55 12.92 -29.67
N VAL A 427 8.70 12.77 -28.65
CA VAL A 427 7.43 12.04 -28.72
C VAL A 427 6.28 13.03 -28.55
N LYS A 428 5.71 13.46 -29.69
CA LYS A 428 4.65 14.48 -29.77
C LYS A 428 3.42 13.91 -30.46
N GLU A 429 2.24 14.23 -29.93
CA GLU A 429 0.94 13.84 -30.48
C GLU A 429 0.00 15.05 -30.46
N SER A 430 -1.04 15.07 -31.30
CA SER A 430 -2.06 16.14 -31.33
C SER A 430 -3.51 15.66 -31.14
N ALA A 431 -3.78 14.35 -31.11
CA ALA A 431 -5.11 13.81 -30.88
C ALA A 431 -5.11 12.54 -30.01
N PHE A 432 -6.13 12.41 -29.16
CA PHE A 432 -6.40 11.23 -28.34
C PHE A 432 -7.88 10.86 -28.38
N ASN A 433 -8.20 9.57 -28.23
CA ASN A 433 -9.55 9.01 -28.36
C ASN A 433 -10.08 8.41 -27.05
N SER A 434 -9.17 8.10 -26.12
CA SER A 434 -9.34 7.20 -24.97
C SER A 434 -8.54 7.59 -23.72
N ILE A 435 -7.90 8.77 -23.73
CA ILE A 435 -6.99 9.30 -22.70
C ILE A 435 -7.63 9.51 -21.31
N ALA A 436 -8.96 9.43 -21.20
CA ALA A 436 -9.64 9.12 -19.94
C ALA A 436 -10.85 8.20 -20.18
N TYR A 437 -11.19 7.41 -19.17
CA TYR A 437 -12.40 6.58 -19.12
C TYR A 437 -13.44 7.21 -18.18
N ILE A 438 -14.72 7.12 -18.54
CA ILE A 438 -15.86 7.56 -17.72
C ILE A 438 -16.89 6.43 -17.57
N HIS A 439 -17.43 6.28 -16.36
CA HIS A 439 -18.39 5.22 -16.00
C HIS A 439 -19.42 5.71 -14.99
N ILE A 440 -20.64 5.16 -15.01
CA ILE A 440 -21.70 5.39 -14.01
C ILE A 440 -22.17 4.10 -13.35
N CYS A 441 -22.29 4.09 -12.03
CA CYS A 441 -22.93 2.99 -11.29
C CYS A 441 -23.62 3.52 -10.01
N ASP A 442 -24.64 2.80 -9.56
CA ASP A 442 -25.47 3.16 -8.39
C ASP A 442 -24.84 2.68 -7.05
N ASN A 443 -23.71 1.97 -7.13
CA ASN A 443 -22.86 1.56 -6.00
C ASN A 443 -21.40 2.00 -6.30
N PRO A 444 -20.71 2.71 -5.38
CA PRO A 444 -19.39 3.30 -5.66
C PRO A 444 -18.25 2.26 -5.64
N TYR A 445 -18.44 1.10 -5.02
CA TYR A 445 -17.48 -0.02 -5.02
C TYR A 445 -17.59 -0.79 -6.34
N ASN A 446 -18.81 -1.09 -6.78
CA ASN A 446 -19.09 -1.65 -8.10
C ASN A 446 -18.64 -0.69 -9.22
N LEU A 447 -18.79 0.63 -9.06
CA LEU A 447 -18.27 1.64 -10.00
C LEU A 447 -16.77 1.44 -10.30
N MET A 448 -15.92 1.28 -9.27
CA MET A 448 -14.49 1.03 -9.49
C MET A 448 -14.25 -0.34 -10.09
N ARG A 449 -14.91 -1.39 -9.57
CA ARG A 449 -14.73 -2.76 -10.06
C ARG A 449 -15.09 -2.90 -11.54
N GLU A 450 -16.19 -2.29 -11.97
CA GLU A 450 -16.63 -2.25 -13.37
C GLU A 450 -15.69 -1.40 -14.22
N SER A 451 -15.25 -0.24 -13.73
CA SER A 451 -14.35 0.67 -14.46
C SER A 451 -12.97 0.05 -14.74
N PHE A 452 -12.33 -0.51 -13.71
CA PHE A 452 -11.04 -1.17 -13.89
C PHE A 452 -11.16 -2.47 -14.70
N SER A 453 -12.32 -3.15 -14.68
CA SER A 453 -12.60 -4.26 -15.61
C SER A 453 -12.64 -3.79 -17.07
N ALA A 454 -13.31 -2.67 -17.36
CA ALA A 454 -13.40 -2.10 -18.71
C ALA A 454 -12.03 -1.62 -19.23
N LEU A 455 -11.23 -0.97 -18.38
CA LEU A 455 -9.85 -0.59 -18.67
C LEU A 455 -8.95 -1.82 -18.89
N ARG A 456 -9.08 -2.87 -18.08
CA ARG A 456 -8.34 -4.13 -18.19
C ARG A 456 -8.53 -4.81 -19.56
N VAL A 457 -9.78 -4.87 -20.04
CA VAL A 457 -10.14 -5.43 -21.35
C VAL A 457 -9.67 -4.54 -22.49
N HIS A 458 -9.79 -3.22 -22.36
CA HIS A 458 -9.41 -2.26 -23.39
C HIS A 458 -7.88 -2.13 -23.58
N MET A 459 -7.14 -1.91 -22.50
CA MET A 459 -5.70 -1.64 -22.54
C MET A 459 -4.88 -2.94 -22.68
N ASN A 460 -5.36 -4.05 -22.09
CA ASN A 460 -4.72 -5.38 -22.13
C ASN A 460 -3.27 -5.47 -21.57
N THR A 461 -2.76 -4.39 -20.99
CA THR A 461 -1.38 -4.24 -20.49
C THR A 461 -1.18 -4.70 -19.04
N PHE A 462 -2.20 -4.62 -18.19
CA PHE A 462 -2.15 -4.99 -16.77
C PHE A 462 -3.09 -6.17 -16.44
N LYS A 463 -3.22 -6.51 -15.16
CA LYS A 463 -4.19 -7.50 -14.63
C LYS A 463 -4.87 -7.01 -13.36
N LEU A 464 -6.13 -7.41 -13.17
CA LEU A 464 -6.86 -7.22 -11.91
C LEU A 464 -6.32 -8.14 -10.80
N LEU A 465 -6.62 -7.82 -9.55
CA LEU A 465 -6.19 -8.64 -8.40
C LEU A 465 -6.80 -10.06 -8.44
N GLU A 466 -8.06 -10.17 -8.86
CA GLU A 466 -8.78 -11.45 -9.05
C GLU A 466 -8.19 -12.35 -10.17
N GLU A 467 -7.26 -11.86 -10.99
CA GLU A 467 -6.51 -12.69 -11.97
C GLU A 467 -5.17 -13.22 -11.44
N LYS A 468 -4.78 -12.87 -10.21
CA LYS A 468 -3.42 -13.03 -9.70
C LYS A 468 -3.34 -14.00 -8.52
N LYS A 469 -2.15 -14.58 -8.36
CA LYS A 469 -1.79 -15.33 -7.16
C LYS A 469 -1.06 -14.41 -6.17
N LEU A 470 -1.61 -14.31 -4.96
CA LEU A 470 -0.94 -13.62 -3.86
C LEU A 470 0.34 -14.37 -3.43
N PRO A 471 1.42 -13.65 -3.06
CA PRO A 471 2.60 -14.25 -2.44
C PRO A 471 2.28 -14.82 -1.05
N LYS A 472 3.06 -15.79 -0.58
CA LYS A 472 2.79 -16.46 0.72
C LYS A 472 2.92 -15.53 1.94
N ILE A 473 3.51 -14.36 1.77
CA ILE A 473 3.74 -13.35 2.81
C ILE A 473 2.44 -12.75 3.40
N VAL A 474 1.32 -12.79 2.65
CA VAL A 474 0.08 -12.10 3.05
C VAL A 474 -0.54 -12.72 4.30
N ASP A 475 -0.58 -14.05 4.41
CA ASP A 475 -1.20 -14.77 5.52
C ASP A 475 -0.29 -14.89 6.77
N LYS A 476 0.74 -14.02 6.87
CA LYS A 476 1.87 -14.18 7.79
C LYS A 476 2.20 -12.90 8.57
N PHE A 477 2.80 -13.12 9.74
CA PHE A 477 3.48 -12.12 10.53
C PHE A 477 4.98 -12.10 10.21
N GLY A 478 5.58 -10.90 10.15
CA GLY A 478 6.99 -10.71 9.84
C GLY A 478 7.61 -9.46 10.48
N TRP A 479 8.88 -9.22 10.16
CA TRP A 479 9.65 -8.08 10.65
C TRP A 479 10.47 -7.45 9.50
N CYS A 480 10.57 -6.12 9.48
CA CYS A 480 11.39 -5.34 8.57
C CYS A 480 12.49 -4.63 9.36
N THR A 481 13.67 -4.46 8.77
CA THR A 481 14.80 -3.83 9.45
C THR A 481 14.83 -2.29 9.33
N TRP A 482 13.89 -1.66 8.61
CA TRP A 482 14.00 -0.25 8.22
C TRP A 482 13.97 0.73 9.40
N ASP A 483 12.85 0.96 10.09
CA ASP A 483 12.84 1.83 11.28
C ASP A 483 13.66 1.24 12.45
N ALA A 484 13.88 -0.07 12.44
CA ALA A 484 14.63 -0.77 13.48
C ALA A 484 16.12 -0.39 13.47
N CYS A 485 16.72 -0.30 12.28
CA CYS A 485 18.17 -0.23 12.04
C CYS A 485 18.58 0.89 11.07
N TYR A 486 17.68 1.31 10.19
CA TYR A 486 17.95 2.00 8.93
C TYR A 486 19.20 1.39 8.24
N LEU A 487 20.11 2.22 7.73
CA LEU A 487 21.28 1.79 6.97
C LEU A 487 22.33 1.04 7.81
N THR A 488 22.18 0.98 9.14
CA THR A 488 23.11 0.25 10.01
C THR A 488 22.93 -1.27 9.94
N VAL A 489 21.82 -1.77 9.37
CA VAL A 489 21.45 -3.20 9.31
C VAL A 489 22.62 -4.13 8.94
N ASP A 490 22.81 -5.19 9.72
CA ASP A 490 23.91 -6.15 9.57
C ASP A 490 23.46 -7.58 9.99
N PRO A 491 24.30 -8.61 9.78
CA PRO A 491 23.99 -9.97 10.20
C PRO A 491 23.66 -10.13 11.69
N ALA A 492 24.39 -9.45 12.58
CA ALA A 492 24.21 -9.60 14.03
C ALA A 492 22.87 -9.02 14.51
N THR A 493 22.50 -7.87 13.96
CA THR A 493 21.20 -7.22 14.17
C THR A 493 20.06 -8.12 13.69
N ILE A 494 20.14 -8.67 12.48
CA ILE A 494 19.08 -9.54 11.95
C ILE A 494 18.95 -10.82 12.78
N TRP A 495 20.06 -11.44 13.19
CA TRP A 495 20.05 -12.64 14.03
C TRP A 495 19.42 -12.36 15.40
N THR A 496 19.81 -11.26 16.03
CA THR A 496 19.34 -10.88 17.38
C THR A 496 17.86 -10.52 17.36
N GLY A 497 17.37 -9.76 16.38
CA GLY A 497 15.94 -9.43 16.29
C GLY A 497 15.06 -10.68 16.12
N VAL A 498 15.40 -11.58 15.20
CA VAL A 498 14.64 -12.84 15.01
C VAL A 498 14.65 -13.70 16.28
N LYS A 499 15.77 -13.72 17.01
CA LYS A 499 15.89 -14.38 18.33
C LYS A 499 14.99 -13.74 19.38
N GLU A 500 15.02 -12.42 19.54
CA GLU A 500 14.20 -11.69 20.53
C GLU A 500 12.69 -11.95 20.32
N PHE A 501 12.24 -12.04 19.06
CA PHE A 501 10.87 -12.46 18.75
C PHE A 501 10.58 -13.95 19.04
N GLU A 502 11.53 -14.86 18.79
CA GLU A 502 11.39 -16.29 19.12
C GLU A 502 11.28 -16.49 20.64
N GLU A 503 12.12 -15.81 21.42
CA GLU A 503 12.11 -15.82 22.89
C GLU A 503 10.86 -15.14 23.48
N GLY A 504 10.30 -14.12 22.78
CA GLY A 504 8.98 -13.55 23.08
C GLY A 504 7.78 -14.45 22.73
N GLY A 505 8.02 -15.56 22.03
CA GLY A 505 7.00 -16.56 21.66
C GLY A 505 6.19 -16.23 20.40
N VAL A 506 6.67 -15.36 19.51
CA VAL A 506 6.06 -15.10 18.18
C VAL A 506 7.15 -14.87 17.13
N CYS A 507 7.85 -15.93 16.74
CA CYS A 507 8.92 -15.88 15.72
C CYS A 507 8.37 -15.47 14.33
N PRO A 508 8.85 -14.36 13.70
CA PRO A 508 8.53 -13.99 12.33
C PRO A 508 8.60 -15.16 11.34
N LYS A 509 7.56 -15.32 10.51
CA LYS A 509 7.62 -16.23 9.36
C LYS A 509 8.40 -15.62 8.18
N PHE A 510 8.64 -14.32 8.19
CA PHE A 510 9.51 -13.66 7.22
C PHE A 510 10.27 -12.48 7.81
N VAL A 511 11.44 -12.20 7.24
CA VAL A 511 12.18 -10.95 7.45
C VAL A 511 12.35 -10.21 6.13
N ILE A 512 12.20 -8.89 6.15
CA ILE A 512 12.59 -7.97 5.07
C ILE A 512 13.89 -7.30 5.51
N ILE A 513 14.99 -7.57 4.79
CA ILE A 513 16.27 -6.88 4.95
C ILE A 513 16.21 -5.62 4.08
N ASP A 514 16.01 -4.47 4.72
CA ASP A 514 15.86 -3.17 4.06
C ASP A 514 17.21 -2.51 3.69
N ASP A 515 17.23 -1.26 3.23
CA ASP A 515 18.44 -0.59 2.72
C ASP A 515 19.62 -0.62 3.71
N GLY A 516 20.84 -0.65 3.15
CA GLY A 516 22.10 -0.79 3.90
C GLY A 516 22.82 -2.13 3.72
N TRP A 517 22.21 -3.11 3.04
CA TRP A 517 22.86 -4.40 2.70
C TRP A 517 23.66 -4.38 1.39
N GLN A 518 23.36 -3.45 0.48
CA GLN A 518 23.94 -3.37 -0.86
C GLN A 518 25.31 -2.66 -0.88
N SER A 519 26.18 -3.03 -1.82
CA SER A 519 27.46 -2.34 -2.06
C SER A 519 27.25 -1.02 -2.81
N PHE A 520 26.88 0.04 -2.07
CA PHE A 520 26.81 1.40 -2.59
C PHE A 520 27.97 2.29 -2.12
N ASP A 521 28.38 3.22 -2.98
CA ASP A 521 29.48 4.15 -2.73
C ASP A 521 29.00 5.61 -2.61
N GLY A 522 29.65 6.36 -1.72
CA GLY A 522 29.47 7.79 -1.50
C GLY A 522 30.43 8.62 -2.35
N ASP A 523 31.24 9.45 -1.69
CA ASP A 523 32.22 10.32 -2.36
C ASP A 523 33.43 9.57 -2.95
N GLU A 524 33.87 8.47 -2.32
CA GLU A 524 34.96 7.62 -2.82
C GLU A 524 34.43 6.49 -3.73
N PRO A 525 34.73 6.48 -5.05
CA PRO A 525 34.19 5.47 -5.96
C PRO A 525 34.70 4.05 -5.67
N GLY A 526 33.79 3.06 -5.74
CA GLY A 526 34.13 1.64 -5.60
C GLY A 526 34.42 1.17 -4.17
N LYS A 527 34.12 1.97 -3.14
CA LYS A 527 34.16 1.58 -1.73
C LYS A 527 32.77 1.68 -1.11
N ASP A 528 32.45 0.73 -0.23
CA ASP A 528 31.20 0.76 0.54
C ASP A 528 31.21 1.99 1.48
N ALA A 529 30.13 2.78 1.52
CA ALA A 529 30.03 3.96 2.39
C ALA A 529 29.73 3.54 3.84
N GLU A 530 30.75 3.52 4.70
CA GLU A 530 30.69 2.81 5.99
C GLU A 530 29.87 3.51 7.09
N ASN A 531 29.67 4.84 7.01
CA ASN A 531 29.09 5.66 8.09
C ASN A 531 27.70 6.27 7.77
N LEU A 532 27.01 5.82 6.72
CA LEU A 532 25.65 6.29 6.43
C LEU A 532 24.62 5.63 7.36
N VAL A 533 23.70 6.43 7.91
CA VAL A 533 22.75 5.98 8.95
C VAL A 533 21.28 6.21 8.56
N LEU A 534 20.93 7.47 8.23
CA LEU A 534 19.54 7.92 8.05
C LEU A 534 19.30 8.49 6.65
N GLY A 535 18.02 8.67 6.32
CA GLY A 535 17.55 9.25 5.06
C GLY A 535 18.10 10.65 4.79
N GLY A 536 18.81 10.79 3.67
CA GLY A 536 19.31 12.06 3.13
C GLY A 536 20.57 11.87 2.30
N GLU A 537 21.63 11.34 2.88
CA GLU A 537 22.94 11.20 2.23
C GLU A 537 23.01 9.97 1.32
N GLN A 538 22.31 8.89 1.64
CA GLN A 538 22.28 7.67 0.82
C GLN A 538 21.49 7.83 -0.48
N MET A 539 20.67 8.89 -0.60
CA MET A 539 19.92 9.22 -1.81
C MET A 539 20.81 9.67 -2.97
N THR A 540 22.07 10.06 -2.70
CA THR A 540 23.07 10.37 -3.74
C THR A 540 23.97 9.16 -4.08
N ALA A 541 23.93 8.08 -3.29
CA ALA A 541 24.82 6.93 -3.39
C ALA A 541 24.47 5.98 -4.55
N ARG A 542 25.50 5.35 -5.14
CA ARG A 542 25.37 4.53 -6.37
C ARG A 542 25.83 3.09 -6.13
N LEU A 543 25.25 2.12 -6.83
CA LEU A 543 25.63 0.71 -6.73
C LEU A 543 26.93 0.50 -7.53
N HIS A 544 28.02 0.21 -6.84
CA HIS A 544 29.28 -0.15 -7.49
C HIS A 544 29.44 -1.68 -7.65
N SER A 545 28.70 -2.48 -6.87
CA SER A 545 28.68 -3.93 -7.01
C SER A 545 27.30 -4.54 -6.75
N PHE A 546 26.93 -5.56 -7.54
CA PHE A 546 25.77 -6.42 -7.26
C PHE A 546 25.97 -7.38 -6.07
N LYS A 547 27.16 -7.37 -5.45
CA LYS A 547 27.42 -8.10 -4.21
C LYS A 547 26.91 -7.34 -3.00
N GLU A 548 26.70 -8.06 -1.90
CA GLU A 548 26.44 -7.50 -0.59
C GLU A 548 27.63 -6.66 -0.07
N CYS A 549 27.36 -5.65 0.75
CA CYS A 549 28.38 -4.77 1.33
C CYS A 549 29.27 -5.49 2.35
N LYS A 550 30.42 -4.88 2.71
CA LYS A 550 31.40 -5.35 3.71
C LYS A 550 30.77 -5.98 4.96
N LYS A 551 29.71 -5.37 5.53
CA LYS A 551 28.99 -5.87 6.72
C LYS A 551 28.53 -7.33 6.56
N PHE A 552 27.86 -7.64 5.45
CA PHE A 552 27.37 -8.99 5.15
C PHE A 552 28.47 -9.87 4.55
N ARG A 553 29.29 -9.32 3.65
CA ARG A 553 30.37 -10.02 2.91
C ARG A 553 31.41 -10.65 3.84
N ASN A 554 31.63 -10.05 5.02
CA ASN A 554 32.58 -10.55 6.01
C ASN A 554 32.07 -11.75 6.82
N TYR A 555 30.75 -12.00 6.86
CA TYR A 555 30.15 -13.11 7.61
C TYR A 555 30.76 -14.47 7.23
N LYS A 556 31.02 -15.32 8.23
CA LYS A 556 31.53 -16.69 8.05
C LYS A 556 30.46 -17.69 8.42
N GLY A 557 30.25 -18.69 7.55
CA GLY A 557 29.31 -19.76 7.82
C GLY A 557 29.62 -20.48 9.12
N GLY A 558 28.61 -20.65 9.97
CA GLY A 558 28.72 -21.29 11.28
C GLY A 558 28.92 -20.34 12.46
N SER A 559 29.40 -19.10 12.27
CA SER A 559 29.80 -18.23 13.41
C SER A 559 28.68 -17.98 14.42
N PHE A 560 27.45 -17.66 14.00
CA PHE A 560 26.33 -17.47 14.95
C PHE A 560 25.64 -18.78 15.36
N LEU A 561 25.77 -19.86 14.58
CA LEU A 561 25.35 -21.19 15.04
C LEU A 561 26.21 -21.69 16.21
N ALA A 562 27.47 -21.21 16.33
CA ALA A 562 28.38 -21.53 17.42
C ALA A 562 28.36 -20.53 18.59
N SER A 563 28.02 -19.25 18.35
CA SER A 563 28.15 -18.15 19.34
C SER A 563 26.92 -17.27 19.53
N ASP A 564 25.81 -17.54 18.82
CA ASP A 564 24.51 -16.87 18.97
C ASP A 564 24.55 -15.33 19.00
N ALA A 565 25.47 -14.74 18.21
CA ALA A 565 25.75 -13.30 18.15
C ALA A 565 26.08 -12.62 19.51
N SER A 566 26.55 -13.37 20.51
CA SER A 566 26.63 -12.96 21.93
C SER A 566 27.57 -11.79 22.30
N HIS A 567 28.13 -11.09 21.32
CA HIS A 567 28.99 -9.90 21.47
C HIS A 567 28.31 -8.60 21.00
N PHE A 568 27.11 -8.72 20.41
CA PHE A 568 26.34 -7.59 19.88
C PHE A 568 25.54 -6.87 20.98
N ASP A 569 25.58 -5.53 20.99
CA ASP A 569 24.69 -4.70 21.82
C ASP A 569 23.40 -4.38 21.04
N PRO A 570 22.23 -4.98 21.39
CA PRO A 570 20.97 -4.70 20.69
C PRO A 570 20.50 -3.25 20.85
N ARG A 571 21.04 -2.49 21.81
CA ARG A 571 20.75 -1.05 21.99
C ARG A 571 21.64 -0.17 21.09
N LYS A 572 22.68 -0.71 20.45
CA LYS A 572 23.61 0.04 19.60
C LYS A 572 22.95 0.66 18.35
N PRO A 573 22.13 -0.05 17.55
CA PRO A 573 21.42 0.57 16.42
C PRO A 573 20.53 1.73 16.89
N LYS A 574 19.72 1.54 17.93
CA LYS A 574 18.83 2.56 18.51
C LYS A 574 19.63 3.80 19.00
N ARG A 575 20.80 3.61 19.64
CA ARG A 575 21.74 4.69 20.02
C ARG A 575 22.25 5.49 18.81
N ILE A 576 22.74 4.81 17.77
CA ILE A 576 23.31 5.42 16.56
C ILE A 576 22.22 6.19 15.79
N ILE A 577 21.01 5.63 15.68
CA ILE A 577 19.84 6.27 15.07
C ILE A 577 19.51 7.59 15.77
N TYR A 578 19.35 7.60 17.10
CA TYR A 578 19.07 8.84 17.84
C TYR A 578 20.18 9.90 17.63
N LYS A 579 21.46 9.49 17.64
CA LYS A 579 22.59 10.42 17.40
C LYS A 579 22.57 11.01 15.99
N ALA A 580 22.22 10.21 14.98
CA ALA A 580 22.03 10.68 13.61
C ALA A 580 20.81 11.60 13.48
N THR A 581 19.72 11.37 14.23
CA THR A 581 18.56 12.28 14.28
C THR A 581 18.94 13.64 14.88
N GLU A 582 19.75 13.69 15.95
CA GLU A 582 20.28 14.95 16.49
C GLU A 582 21.12 15.72 15.46
N ARG A 583 21.97 15.02 14.70
CA ARG A 583 22.76 15.58 13.58
C ARG A 583 21.85 16.17 12.50
N ILE A 584 20.85 15.41 12.02
CA ILE A 584 19.91 15.87 10.98
C ILE A 584 19.07 17.05 11.46
N GLN A 585 18.57 17.03 12.70
CA GLN A 585 17.79 18.14 13.24
C GLN A 585 18.61 19.43 13.33
N ALA A 586 19.90 19.36 13.66
CA ALA A 586 20.81 20.52 13.63
C ALA A 586 21.07 21.02 12.20
N ILE A 587 21.14 20.14 11.20
CA ILE A 587 21.25 20.52 9.78
C ILE A 587 19.96 21.23 9.31
N ILE A 588 18.78 20.71 9.66
CA ILE A 588 17.48 21.34 9.35
C ILE A 588 17.35 22.71 10.02
N GLU A 589 17.74 22.82 11.29
CA GLU A 589 17.81 24.07 12.06
C GLU A 589 18.72 25.10 11.35
N LYS A 590 19.93 24.70 10.92
CA LYS A 590 20.84 25.55 10.14
C LYS A 590 20.20 26.00 8.82
N GLN A 591 19.66 25.07 8.03
CA GLN A 591 19.02 25.38 6.74
C GLN A 591 17.79 26.29 6.88
N LYS A 592 17.11 26.27 8.03
CA LYS A 592 16.00 27.18 8.33
C LYS A 592 16.52 28.58 8.62
N LEU A 593 17.51 28.72 9.51
CA LEU A 593 18.07 30.04 9.86
C LEU A 593 18.73 30.71 8.66
N VAL A 594 19.43 29.97 7.80
CA VAL A 594 19.95 30.47 6.51
C VAL A 594 18.84 31.08 5.65
N ARG A 595 17.66 30.45 5.60
CA ARG A 595 16.50 30.93 4.82
C ARG A 595 15.77 32.11 5.46
N GLU A 596 15.79 32.23 6.79
CA GLU A 596 15.10 33.30 7.53
C GLU A 596 15.97 34.55 7.76
N PHE A 597 17.30 34.40 7.91
CA PHE A 597 18.21 35.47 8.34
C PHE A 597 19.50 35.62 7.49
N GLY A 598 19.76 34.71 6.55
CA GLY A 598 21.00 34.69 5.76
C GLY A 598 22.17 34.00 6.47
N GLU A 599 23.39 34.18 5.97
CA GLU A 599 24.59 33.42 6.41
C GLU A 599 25.26 33.95 7.69
N GLN A 600 24.60 34.81 8.48
CA GLN A 600 25.18 35.40 9.69
C GLN A 600 24.82 34.58 10.94
N ASP A 601 25.78 34.41 11.85
CA ASP A 601 25.71 33.61 13.09
C ASP A 601 25.42 32.09 12.96
N LEU A 602 26.03 31.45 11.95
CA LEU A 602 26.04 29.99 11.78
C LEU A 602 27.11 29.16 12.54
N PRO A 603 28.29 29.68 12.98
CA PRO A 603 29.39 28.84 13.47
C PRO A 603 29.05 27.87 14.62
N GLN A 604 28.15 28.25 15.52
CA GLN A 604 27.74 27.39 16.66
C GLN A 604 26.95 26.16 16.19
N LEU A 605 26.21 26.26 15.08
CA LEU A 605 25.52 25.12 14.48
C LEU A 605 26.47 24.22 13.69
N ASP A 606 27.48 24.78 13.04
CA ASP A 606 28.54 23.99 12.40
C ASP A 606 29.40 23.23 13.43
N GLU A 607 29.75 23.86 14.56
CA GLU A 607 30.41 23.19 15.69
C GLU A 607 29.52 22.06 16.26
N LYS A 608 28.22 22.29 16.43
CA LYS A 608 27.22 21.29 16.87
C LYS A 608 27.11 20.12 15.88
N ILE A 609 27.02 20.38 14.58
CA ILE A 609 26.92 19.36 13.52
C ILE A 609 28.22 18.54 13.42
N ASN A 610 29.37 19.19 13.49
CA ASN A 610 30.68 18.53 13.50
C ASN A 610 30.82 17.63 14.74
N LYS A 611 30.53 18.14 15.94
CA LYS A 611 30.56 17.37 17.18
C LYS A 611 29.62 16.16 17.16
N PHE A 612 28.39 16.31 16.64
CA PHE A 612 27.49 15.17 16.46
C PHE A 612 28.00 14.16 15.43
N SER A 613 28.73 14.60 14.40
CA SER A 613 29.35 13.71 13.40
C SER A 613 30.57 12.97 13.98
N GLU A 614 31.38 13.62 14.82
CA GLU A 614 32.46 12.99 15.58
C GLU A 614 31.92 11.96 16.58
N GLU A 615 30.88 12.31 17.36
CA GLU A 615 30.18 11.39 18.26
C GLU A 615 29.57 10.19 17.53
N LEU A 616 29.02 10.39 16.33
CA LEU A 616 28.45 9.33 15.51
C LEU A 616 29.53 8.37 14.98
N ASN A 617 30.63 8.91 14.44
CA ASN A 617 31.76 8.12 13.95
C ASN A 617 32.38 7.27 15.06
N ALA A 618 32.56 7.85 16.26
CA ALA A 618 33.09 7.13 17.41
C ALA A 618 32.25 5.91 17.83
N MET A 619 30.92 5.95 17.63
CA MET A 619 30.05 4.78 17.89
C MET A 619 30.24 3.65 16.87
N PHE A 620 30.73 3.92 15.66
CA PHE A 620 31.15 2.87 14.73
C PHE A 620 32.51 2.29 15.10
N ASP A 621 33.47 3.13 15.49
CA ASP A 621 34.81 2.71 15.92
C ASP A 621 34.81 1.82 17.19
N GLU A 622 33.72 1.82 17.99
CA GLU A 622 33.51 0.87 19.11
C GLU A 622 33.71 -0.61 18.69
N ASP A 623 33.47 -0.98 17.42
CA ASP A 623 33.59 -2.37 16.94
C ASP A 623 35.03 -2.80 16.55
N GLY A 624 35.99 -1.86 16.51
CA GLY A 624 37.28 -1.99 15.84
C GLY A 624 38.28 -3.02 16.37
N LYS A 625 37.87 -4.00 17.20
CA LYS A 625 38.73 -5.04 17.82
C LYS A 625 38.16 -6.46 17.88
N HIS A 626 36.99 -6.74 17.29
CA HIS A 626 36.49 -8.11 17.23
C HIS A 626 36.97 -8.85 15.98
N GLU A 627 38.13 -9.52 16.11
CA GLU A 627 38.58 -10.52 15.14
C GLU A 627 37.53 -11.63 14.99
N SER A 628 37.31 -12.09 13.76
CA SER A 628 36.26 -13.08 13.48
C SER A 628 36.58 -14.43 14.13
N LEU A 629 35.83 -14.79 15.16
CA LEU A 629 35.81 -16.14 15.73
C LEU A 629 35.23 -17.13 14.70
N GLY A 630 36.12 -17.66 13.87
CA GLY A 630 35.82 -18.70 12.90
C GLY A 630 35.88 -20.08 13.54
N SER A 631 34.83 -20.88 13.37
CA SER A 631 34.95 -22.34 13.42
C SER A 631 35.74 -22.83 12.21
N GLU A 632 36.54 -23.88 12.35
CA GLU A 632 37.39 -24.38 11.24
C GLU A 632 36.58 -24.97 10.06
N ASP A 633 35.32 -25.36 10.29
CA ASP A 633 34.43 -26.00 9.31
C ASP A 633 33.56 -24.96 8.56
N VAL A 634 34.22 -24.08 7.80
CA VAL A 634 33.60 -22.90 7.16
C VAL A 634 32.86 -23.28 5.88
N SER A 635 31.54 -23.48 5.97
CA SER A 635 30.64 -23.67 4.83
C SER A 635 30.35 -22.36 4.06
N GLY A 636 31.40 -21.68 3.60
CA GLY A 636 31.31 -20.43 2.83
C GLY A 636 31.13 -19.16 3.68
N SER A 637 30.80 -18.05 3.02
CA SER A 637 30.75 -16.70 3.59
C SER A 637 29.69 -15.82 2.92
N GLY A 638 29.43 -14.64 3.47
CA GLY A 638 28.55 -13.65 2.87
C GLY A 638 27.06 -13.85 3.18
N MET A 639 26.20 -13.15 2.42
CA MET A 639 24.75 -13.19 2.56
C MET A 639 24.17 -14.60 2.30
N GLU A 640 24.78 -15.38 1.41
CA GLU A 640 24.38 -16.77 1.16
C GLU A 640 24.60 -17.64 2.41
N ALA A 641 25.77 -17.55 3.05
CA ALA A 641 26.06 -18.27 4.28
C ALA A 641 25.15 -17.80 5.42
N PHE A 642 24.98 -16.49 5.60
CA PHE A 642 24.13 -15.93 6.64
C PHE A 642 22.67 -16.37 6.50
N THR A 643 22.07 -16.22 5.32
CA THR A 643 20.64 -16.56 5.10
C THR A 643 20.36 -18.06 5.05
N ARG A 644 21.39 -18.90 4.86
CA ARG A 644 21.31 -20.34 5.14
C ARG A 644 21.34 -20.60 6.64
N ASP A 645 22.31 -20.03 7.36
CA ASP A 645 22.51 -20.31 8.79
C ASP A 645 21.35 -19.78 9.65
N LEU A 646 20.75 -18.65 9.25
CA LEU A 646 19.51 -18.12 9.82
C LEU A 646 18.35 -19.12 9.68
N ARG A 647 18.16 -19.73 8.50
CA ARG A 647 17.17 -20.81 8.28
C ARG A 647 17.55 -22.14 8.94
N LEU A 648 18.83 -22.36 9.25
CA LEU A 648 19.27 -23.52 10.03
C LEU A 648 18.88 -23.35 11.51
N ARG A 649 19.00 -22.14 12.07
CA ARG A 649 18.63 -21.83 13.47
C ARG A 649 17.12 -21.63 13.68
N PHE A 650 16.47 -20.85 12.82
CA PHE A 650 15.08 -20.41 12.99
C PHE A 650 14.17 -21.16 12.01
N LYS A 651 13.67 -22.34 12.42
CA LYS A 651 12.90 -23.24 11.52
C LYS A 651 11.57 -22.68 11.03
N ASN A 652 11.02 -21.71 11.75
CA ASN A 652 9.75 -21.05 11.41
C ASN A 652 9.90 -19.94 10.34
N LEU A 653 11.13 -19.54 10.01
CA LEU A 653 11.43 -18.47 9.06
C LEU A 653 11.34 -18.98 7.60
N ASP A 654 10.12 -18.96 7.05
CA ASP A 654 9.84 -19.34 5.66
C ASP A 654 10.50 -18.39 4.64
N GLY A 655 10.48 -17.08 4.91
CA GLY A 655 10.82 -16.02 3.96
C GLY A 655 11.99 -15.16 4.40
N ILE A 656 12.89 -14.84 3.47
CA ILE A 656 13.86 -13.76 3.62
C ILE A 656 13.80 -12.95 2.33
N TYR A 657 13.30 -11.73 2.44
CA TYR A 657 13.20 -10.76 1.37
C TYR A 657 14.31 -9.73 1.53
N VAL A 658 14.74 -9.12 0.42
CA VAL A 658 15.75 -8.06 0.41
C VAL A 658 15.22 -6.89 -0.40
N TRP A 659 15.43 -5.67 0.08
CA TRP A 659 14.96 -4.46 -0.56
C TRP A 659 15.94 -3.95 -1.64
N HIS A 660 15.40 -3.19 -2.60
CA HIS A 660 16.04 -2.57 -3.77
C HIS A 660 15.06 -1.41 -4.24
N ALA A 661 15.34 -0.51 -5.21
CA ALA A 661 14.50 0.65 -5.70
C ALA A 661 14.67 1.22 -7.21
N LEU A 662 14.31 0.46 -8.28
CA LEU A 662 14.51 0.43 -9.81
C LEU A 662 15.68 -0.24 -10.69
N CYS A 663 16.92 0.29 -10.87
CA CYS A 663 18.02 -0.22 -11.77
C CYS A 663 19.53 -0.42 -11.27
N GLY A 664 19.89 -0.52 -9.98
CA GLY A 664 21.19 -0.15 -9.34
C GLY A 664 21.13 0.15 -7.81
N ALA A 665 21.40 1.40 -7.37
CA ALA A 665 21.18 2.00 -6.02
C ALA A 665 20.33 3.29 -6.10
N TRP A 666 20.09 4.04 -5.01
CA TRP A 666 19.12 5.18 -5.01
C TRP A 666 19.38 6.15 -6.17
N ASN A 667 20.66 6.44 -6.39
CA ASN A 667 21.14 7.28 -7.47
C ASN A 667 21.75 6.47 -8.62
N GLY A 668 21.40 5.19 -8.76
CA GLY A 668 21.77 4.36 -9.90
C GLY A 668 22.92 3.40 -9.68
N VAL A 669 23.42 2.89 -10.79
CA VAL A 669 24.71 2.17 -10.85
C VAL A 669 25.85 3.17 -11.01
N ARG A 670 26.98 2.93 -10.34
CA ARG A 670 28.20 3.72 -10.53
C ARG A 670 28.76 3.39 -11.93
N PRO A 671 28.95 4.40 -12.81
CA PRO A 671 29.67 4.19 -14.07
C PRO A 671 31.06 3.60 -13.83
N GLU A 672 31.62 2.94 -14.84
CA GLU A 672 32.98 2.35 -14.83
C GLU A 672 33.17 1.17 -13.85
N CYS A 673 32.48 1.11 -12.72
CA CYS A 673 32.49 -0.06 -11.82
C CYS A 673 31.71 -1.25 -12.41
N LEU A 674 30.52 -1.00 -12.96
CA LEU A 674 29.66 -2.01 -13.59
C LEU A 674 29.73 -1.94 -15.12
N THR A 675 30.94 -2.03 -15.68
CA THR A 675 31.25 -1.84 -17.12
C THR A 675 30.34 -2.59 -18.09
N HIS A 676 29.86 -3.78 -17.72
CA HIS A 676 28.98 -4.62 -18.55
C HIS A 676 27.56 -4.03 -18.77
N LEU A 677 27.17 -2.99 -18.01
CA LEU A 677 25.89 -2.30 -18.16
C LEU A 677 25.96 -1.08 -19.11
N ASN A 678 27.16 -0.63 -19.49
CA ASN A 678 27.37 0.56 -20.34
C ASN A 678 26.61 1.81 -19.84
N SER A 679 26.66 2.07 -18.53
CA SER A 679 25.92 3.15 -17.86
C SER A 679 26.57 4.53 -18.01
N LYS A 680 25.73 5.55 -18.22
CA LYS A 680 26.05 6.98 -18.06
C LYS A 680 25.20 7.57 -16.93
N VAL A 681 25.68 8.62 -16.27
CA VAL A 681 24.82 9.49 -15.44
C VAL A 681 24.09 10.46 -16.36
N VAL A 682 22.79 10.69 -16.10
CA VAL A 682 21.95 11.64 -16.83
C VAL A 682 21.42 12.70 -15.85
N PRO A 683 21.35 13.99 -16.22
CA PRO A 683 20.63 14.98 -15.42
C PRO A 683 19.18 14.56 -15.15
N PHE A 684 18.65 14.97 -14.01
CA PHE A 684 17.27 14.68 -13.63
C PHE A 684 16.38 15.88 -13.94
N GLU A 685 15.32 15.67 -14.71
CA GLU A 685 14.33 16.70 -15.00
C GLU A 685 12.97 16.31 -14.40
N ILE A 686 12.42 17.19 -13.56
CA ILE A 686 11.09 17.07 -12.96
C ILE A 686 10.05 17.42 -14.03
N SER A 687 9.02 16.59 -14.23
CA SER A 687 7.96 16.93 -15.19
C SER A 687 7.08 18.08 -14.66
N PRO A 688 6.50 18.93 -15.53
CA PRO A 688 5.69 20.06 -15.09
C PRO A 688 4.45 19.69 -14.26
N GLY A 689 3.97 18.43 -14.33
CA GLY A 689 2.94 17.92 -13.42
C GLY A 689 3.48 17.64 -12.01
N LEU A 690 4.69 17.08 -11.90
CA LEU A 690 5.34 16.80 -10.61
C LEU A 690 5.85 18.06 -9.91
N ASP A 691 6.25 19.10 -10.64
CA ASP A 691 6.69 20.40 -10.09
C ASP A 691 5.61 21.09 -9.22
N ALA A 692 4.34 20.69 -9.39
CA ALA A 692 3.21 21.17 -8.58
C ALA A 692 3.00 20.41 -7.25
N ALA A 693 3.74 19.32 -6.99
CA ALA A 693 3.59 18.48 -5.80
C ALA A 693 4.28 19.06 -4.55
N MET A 694 4.33 18.30 -3.44
CA MET A 694 5.14 18.62 -2.27
C MET A 694 6.63 18.38 -2.56
N THR A 695 7.47 19.30 -2.11
CA THR A 695 8.93 19.12 -2.06
C THR A 695 9.28 17.89 -1.22
N ASP A 696 10.12 17.02 -1.76
CA ASP A 696 10.52 15.76 -1.12
C ASP A 696 12.05 15.68 -1.12
N LEU A 697 12.64 15.59 0.08
CA LEU A 697 14.09 15.54 0.26
C LEU A 697 14.73 14.39 -0.53
N ALA A 698 14.02 13.28 -0.75
CA ALA A 698 14.50 12.20 -1.60
C ALA A 698 14.66 12.66 -3.05
N VAL A 699 13.67 13.39 -3.57
CA VAL A 699 13.70 13.93 -4.93
C VAL A 699 14.76 15.02 -5.04
N ASP A 700 14.82 15.97 -4.09
CA ASP A 700 15.81 17.06 -4.09
C ASP A 700 17.26 16.53 -4.14
N ARG A 701 17.60 15.53 -3.33
CA ARG A 701 18.93 14.90 -3.33
C ARG A 701 19.27 14.14 -4.60
N ILE A 702 18.25 13.56 -5.23
CA ILE A 702 18.38 12.88 -6.51
C ILE A 702 18.55 13.91 -7.66
N VAL A 703 17.89 15.07 -7.59
CA VAL A 703 18.07 16.20 -8.52
C VAL A 703 19.50 16.73 -8.45
N GLU A 704 20.03 16.96 -7.24
CA GLU A 704 21.40 17.46 -7.02
C GLU A 704 22.48 16.54 -7.64
N ALA A 705 22.23 15.23 -7.70
CA ALA A 705 23.26 14.24 -8.00
C ALA A 705 23.11 13.53 -9.36
N GLY A 706 21.93 13.51 -10.00
CA GLY A 706 21.69 12.98 -11.35
C GLY A 706 21.73 11.45 -11.49
N ILE A 707 20.84 10.87 -12.30
CA ILE A 707 20.25 9.53 -12.10
C ILE A 707 20.92 8.33 -12.81
N GLY A 708 20.91 7.20 -12.08
CA GLY A 708 20.26 5.93 -12.45
C GLY A 708 19.30 5.49 -11.29
N ALA A 709 18.70 4.30 -11.28
CA ALA A 709 17.80 3.81 -10.17
C ALA A 709 18.27 2.49 -9.46
N LYS A 710 17.49 1.77 -8.59
CA LYS A 710 17.74 0.49 -7.78
C LYS A 710 17.10 -0.94 -8.18
N ILE A 711 16.00 -1.55 -7.69
CA ILE A 711 14.98 -2.51 -8.31
C ILE A 711 13.71 -2.44 -7.43
N ASP A 712 12.54 -1.93 -7.89
CA ASP A 712 11.37 -1.39 -7.09
C ASP A 712 11.19 0.11 -7.38
N VAL A 713 10.83 1.00 -6.43
CA VAL A 713 10.69 2.48 -6.48
C VAL A 713 10.53 3.03 -7.90
N PHE A 714 9.30 2.90 -8.38
CA PHE A 714 9.06 2.73 -9.81
C PHE A 714 9.13 4.04 -10.60
N GLN A 715 8.87 5.17 -9.94
CA GLN A 715 8.61 6.42 -10.64
C GLN A 715 9.87 7.16 -11.15
N THR A 716 11.08 6.69 -10.79
CA THR A 716 12.33 7.26 -11.33
C THR A 716 12.40 7.24 -12.88
N LEU A 717 11.69 6.35 -13.56
CA LEU A 717 11.61 6.36 -15.04
C LEU A 717 11.00 7.64 -15.60
N GLU A 718 10.17 8.35 -14.84
CA GLU A 718 9.39 9.51 -15.30
C GLU A 718 10.27 10.70 -15.72
N SER A 719 11.52 10.72 -15.23
CA SER A 719 12.49 11.81 -15.32
C SER A 719 13.78 11.46 -16.08
N VAL A 720 13.88 10.25 -16.64
CA VAL A 720 14.96 9.84 -17.56
C VAL A 720 14.40 9.34 -18.90
N ALA A 721 13.22 9.83 -19.27
CA ALA A 721 12.44 9.37 -20.41
C ALA A 721 12.83 10.01 -21.76
N GLU A 722 13.49 11.17 -21.75
CA GLU A 722 13.69 12.05 -22.92
C GLU A 722 14.34 11.34 -24.13
N GLU A 723 15.46 10.64 -23.91
CA GLU A 723 16.18 9.90 -24.96
C GLU A 723 15.56 8.52 -25.30
N HIS A 724 14.51 8.10 -24.58
CA HIS A 724 14.07 6.69 -24.54
C HIS A 724 12.63 6.45 -25.05
N GLY A 725 12.11 7.36 -25.88
CA GLY A 725 10.76 7.23 -26.45
C GLY A 725 9.65 7.59 -25.46
N GLY A 726 9.97 8.37 -24.43
CA GLY A 726 8.99 8.80 -23.44
C GLY A 726 8.75 7.79 -22.33
N ARG A 727 8.13 8.27 -21.24
CA ARG A 727 7.99 7.56 -19.96
C ARG A 727 7.23 6.23 -20.11
N VAL A 728 6.26 6.18 -21.01
CA VAL A 728 5.41 5.01 -21.25
C VAL A 728 6.16 3.87 -21.96
N GLU A 729 6.99 4.15 -22.97
CA GLU A 729 7.78 3.10 -23.63
C GLU A 729 8.94 2.61 -22.77
N LEU A 730 9.55 3.52 -21.99
CA LEU A 730 10.54 3.17 -20.99
C LEU A 730 9.94 2.28 -19.89
N ALA A 731 8.76 2.62 -19.37
CA ALA A 731 8.00 1.82 -18.42
C ALA A 731 7.62 0.43 -18.97
N LYS A 732 7.03 0.36 -20.18
CA LYS A 732 6.74 -0.92 -20.87
C LYS A 732 8.00 -1.81 -20.96
N THR A 733 9.15 -1.22 -21.28
CA THR A 733 10.43 -1.92 -21.40
C THR A 733 10.91 -2.47 -20.05
N TYR A 734 11.01 -1.61 -19.03
CA TYR A 734 11.46 -2.01 -17.69
C TYR A 734 10.52 -3.02 -17.03
N TYR A 735 9.22 -2.78 -17.06
CA TYR A 735 8.23 -3.65 -16.41
C TYR A 735 8.04 -4.98 -17.16
N GLY A 736 8.21 -4.98 -18.48
CA GLY A 736 8.33 -6.21 -19.27
C GLY A 736 9.59 -7.01 -18.93
N GLY A 737 10.72 -6.35 -18.64
CA GLY A 737 11.93 -6.97 -18.12
C GLY A 737 11.75 -7.56 -16.72
N LEU A 738 11.18 -6.77 -15.79
CA LEU A 738 10.86 -7.19 -14.43
C LEU A 738 9.91 -8.40 -14.42
N THR A 739 8.82 -8.36 -15.20
CA THR A 739 7.87 -9.47 -15.35
C THR A 739 8.57 -10.75 -15.83
N LYS A 740 9.45 -10.67 -16.83
CA LYS A 740 10.25 -11.82 -17.30
C LYS A 740 11.17 -12.35 -16.19
N SER A 741 11.76 -11.48 -15.37
CA SER A 741 12.57 -11.87 -14.21
C SER A 741 11.72 -12.55 -13.12
N MET A 742 10.55 -12.01 -12.78
CA MET A 742 9.61 -12.61 -11.82
C MET A 742 9.20 -14.02 -12.23
N VAL A 743 8.78 -14.20 -13.49
CA VAL A 743 8.36 -15.51 -14.01
C VAL A 743 9.53 -16.51 -14.02
N LYS A 744 10.74 -16.07 -14.40
CA LYS A 744 11.93 -16.95 -14.48
C LYS A 744 12.47 -17.35 -13.10
N ASN A 745 12.56 -16.41 -12.16
CA ASN A 745 13.37 -16.56 -10.94
C ASN A 745 12.51 -16.72 -9.67
N PHE A 746 11.27 -16.23 -9.66
CA PHE A 746 10.40 -16.13 -8.47
C PHE A 746 9.00 -16.77 -8.68
N ASN A 747 8.87 -17.68 -9.65
CA ASN A 747 7.61 -18.33 -10.02
C ASN A 747 6.44 -17.35 -10.34
N GLY A 748 6.76 -16.12 -10.73
CA GLY A 748 5.78 -15.07 -11.03
C GLY A 748 5.17 -14.35 -9.82
N THR A 749 5.72 -14.48 -8.61
CA THR A 749 5.24 -13.75 -7.42
C THR A 749 6.41 -13.39 -6.51
N GLU A 750 6.19 -13.19 -5.21
CA GLU A 750 7.22 -12.86 -4.18
C GLU A 750 7.96 -11.51 -4.36
N ILE A 751 7.34 -10.51 -4.99
CA ILE A 751 7.79 -9.10 -4.97
C ILE A 751 6.67 -8.22 -4.37
N ILE A 752 7.04 -7.38 -3.41
CA ILE A 752 6.25 -6.24 -2.91
C ILE A 752 6.68 -5.00 -3.67
N ALA A 753 5.73 -4.18 -4.15
CA ALA A 753 6.04 -2.95 -4.87
C ALA A 753 5.86 -1.67 -4.01
N SER A 754 6.93 -0.89 -3.81
CA SER A 754 6.91 0.38 -3.06
C SER A 754 7.11 1.61 -3.95
N MET A 755 6.76 2.80 -3.42
CA MET A 755 6.96 4.12 -4.03
C MET A 755 6.52 4.18 -5.51
N GLN A 756 5.28 3.73 -5.77
CA GLN A 756 4.78 3.38 -7.11
C GLN A 756 3.46 4.03 -7.53
N GLN A 757 2.97 5.05 -6.82
CA GLN A 757 1.58 5.48 -6.95
C GLN A 757 1.32 6.42 -8.16
N CYS A 758 1.52 5.90 -9.37
CA CYS A 758 1.29 6.55 -10.65
C CYS A 758 0.50 5.65 -11.62
N ASN A 759 -0.28 6.26 -12.52
CA ASN A 759 -1.03 5.55 -13.56
C ASN A 759 -0.14 4.63 -14.44
N GLU A 760 1.11 5.03 -14.72
CA GLU A 760 2.10 4.24 -15.47
C GLU A 760 2.42 2.90 -14.80
N PHE A 761 2.61 2.88 -13.47
CA PHE A 761 2.83 1.63 -12.74
C PHE A 761 1.57 0.76 -12.76
N PHE A 762 0.40 1.32 -12.43
CA PHE A 762 -0.83 0.54 -12.34
C PHE A 762 -1.20 -0.11 -13.68
N PHE A 763 -1.19 0.65 -14.77
CA PHE A 763 -1.59 0.16 -16.08
C PHE A 763 -0.51 -0.62 -16.84
N LEU A 764 0.77 -0.61 -16.43
CA LEU A 764 1.85 -1.28 -17.16
C LEU A 764 2.66 -2.29 -16.31
N ALA A 765 2.89 -2.05 -15.02
CA ALA A 765 3.67 -2.94 -14.15
C ALA A 765 2.82 -4.07 -13.54
N THR A 766 1.56 -3.80 -13.26
CA THR A 766 0.68 -4.77 -12.55
C THR A 766 0.16 -5.90 -13.44
N LYS A 767 0.88 -6.30 -14.52
CA LYS A 767 0.59 -7.57 -15.21
C LYS A 767 0.97 -8.79 -14.38
N GLN A 768 2.02 -8.68 -13.56
CA GLN A 768 2.53 -9.78 -12.71
C GLN A 768 2.59 -9.42 -11.23
N ILE A 769 2.88 -8.15 -10.89
CA ILE A 769 2.90 -7.67 -9.50
C ILE A 769 1.49 -7.75 -8.91
N SER A 770 1.38 -8.31 -7.69
CA SER A 770 0.11 -8.59 -7.00
C SER A 770 -0.01 -7.99 -5.59
N ILE A 771 0.98 -7.24 -5.11
CA ILE A 771 1.00 -6.58 -3.79
C ILE A 771 1.87 -5.31 -3.84
N GLY A 772 1.52 -4.26 -3.08
CA GLY A 772 2.34 -3.05 -2.98
C GLY A 772 1.79 -1.98 -2.02
N ARG A 773 2.68 -1.08 -1.58
CA ARG A 773 2.42 -0.09 -0.51
C ARG A 773 1.37 0.95 -0.91
N VAL A 774 0.31 1.10 -0.11
CA VAL A 774 -0.75 2.11 -0.27
C VAL A 774 -0.54 3.39 0.55
N GLY A 775 0.35 3.37 1.53
CA GLY A 775 0.72 4.56 2.32
C GLY A 775 2.01 5.24 1.86
N ASP A 776 2.19 6.50 2.30
CA ASP A 776 3.52 7.03 2.66
C ASP A 776 4.04 6.25 3.89
N ASP A 777 5.29 6.44 4.27
CA ASP A 777 5.92 5.63 5.32
C ASP A 777 5.29 5.87 6.71
N PHE A 778 5.35 4.87 7.59
CA PHE A 778 5.04 5.05 9.01
C PHE A 778 6.08 5.97 9.68
N TRP A 779 5.63 7.07 10.29
CA TRP A 779 6.50 8.02 10.98
C TRP A 779 6.30 7.96 12.49
N TRP A 780 7.29 7.41 13.21
CA TRP A 780 7.28 7.37 14.67
C TRP A 780 7.43 8.77 15.31
N GLN A 781 8.09 9.72 14.62
CA GLN A 781 8.16 11.16 14.91
C GLN A 781 8.07 11.99 13.62
N ASP A 782 7.75 13.28 13.74
CA ASP A 782 7.65 14.20 12.59
C ASP A 782 9.03 14.49 11.97
N PRO A 783 9.26 14.22 10.67
CA PRO A 783 10.53 14.51 10.00
C PRO A 783 10.84 16.02 9.86
N HIS A 784 9.90 16.90 10.22
CA HIS A 784 10.10 18.35 10.29
C HIS A 784 10.13 18.92 11.72
N GLY A 785 10.03 18.05 12.75
CA GLY A 785 10.19 18.40 14.15
C GLY A 785 8.99 18.98 14.89
N ASP A 786 7.73 18.85 14.43
CA ASP A 786 6.55 19.14 15.29
C ASP A 786 6.38 18.04 16.35
N PRO A 787 6.49 18.36 17.66
CA PRO A 787 6.35 17.36 18.72
C PRO A 787 4.97 16.69 18.79
N GLN A 788 3.95 17.22 18.07
CA GLN A 788 2.64 16.59 17.97
C GLN A 788 2.50 15.60 16.79
N GLY A 789 3.44 15.55 15.85
CA GLY A 789 3.32 14.67 14.66
C GLY A 789 3.33 13.19 14.98
N VAL A 790 3.98 12.80 16.09
CA VAL A 790 3.88 11.47 16.71
C VAL A 790 2.43 10.97 16.84
N TYR A 791 1.45 11.86 16.98
CA TYR A 791 0.01 11.53 16.95
C TYR A 791 -0.63 11.80 15.58
N TRP A 792 -0.45 13.00 15.01
CA TRP A 792 -1.27 13.41 13.86
C TRP A 792 -0.85 12.76 12.53
N LEU A 793 0.38 12.27 12.40
CA LEU A 793 0.83 11.48 11.25
C LEU A 793 0.14 10.11 11.19
N GLN A 794 -0.32 9.57 12.32
CA GLN A 794 -0.95 8.26 12.41
C GLN A 794 -2.35 8.27 11.78
N GLY A 795 -3.13 9.33 12.04
CA GLY A 795 -4.38 9.60 11.35
C GLY A 795 -4.19 9.80 9.84
N LEU A 796 -3.09 10.44 9.43
CA LEU A 796 -2.75 10.66 8.03
C LEU A 796 -2.40 9.36 7.29
N HIS A 797 -1.55 8.52 7.90
CA HIS A 797 -1.16 7.19 7.38
C HIS A 797 -2.37 6.31 7.07
N MET A 798 -3.33 6.28 8.00
CA MET A 798 -4.58 5.54 7.86
C MET A 798 -5.37 5.96 6.62
N ILE A 799 -5.43 7.26 6.34
CA ILE A 799 -6.21 7.82 5.22
C ILE A 799 -5.51 7.62 3.88
N HIS A 800 -4.17 7.69 3.84
CA HIS A 800 -3.41 7.26 2.68
C HIS A 800 -3.72 5.80 2.36
N CYS A 801 -3.57 4.90 3.34
CA CYS A 801 -3.78 3.47 3.12
C CYS A 801 -5.22 3.13 2.72
N SER A 802 -6.24 3.63 3.43
CA SER A 802 -7.63 3.25 3.19
C SER A 802 -8.20 3.79 1.88
N TYR A 803 -7.92 5.04 1.51
CA TYR A 803 -8.44 5.61 0.27
C TYR A 803 -7.65 5.19 -0.97
N ASN A 804 -6.33 4.96 -0.87
CA ASN A 804 -5.58 4.37 -1.98
C ASN A 804 -5.98 2.90 -2.23
N SER A 805 -6.31 2.13 -1.19
CA SER A 805 -6.86 0.77 -1.31
C SER A 805 -8.11 0.69 -2.22
N PHE A 806 -8.89 1.77 -2.29
CA PHE A 806 -10.13 1.85 -3.09
C PHE A 806 -9.92 1.65 -4.60
N TRP A 807 -8.77 2.09 -5.13
CA TRP A 807 -8.40 1.94 -6.55
C TRP A 807 -7.22 1.00 -6.77
N MET A 808 -6.19 1.04 -5.92
CA MET A 808 -5.04 0.14 -6.02
C MET A 808 -5.45 -1.32 -5.77
N GLY A 809 -6.41 -1.56 -4.86
CA GLY A 809 -6.98 -2.87 -4.54
C GLY A 809 -7.59 -3.61 -5.74
N GLN A 810 -8.05 -2.88 -6.76
CA GLN A 810 -8.59 -3.47 -7.99
C GLN A 810 -7.51 -4.25 -8.77
N MET A 811 -6.22 -3.95 -8.53
CA MET A 811 -5.08 -4.47 -9.27
C MET A 811 -4.07 -5.21 -8.38
N ILE A 812 -3.71 -4.66 -7.21
CA ILE A 812 -2.73 -5.23 -6.28
C ILE A 812 -3.31 -5.28 -4.87
N LEU A 813 -2.89 -6.25 -4.05
CA LEU A 813 -3.24 -6.25 -2.64
C LEU A 813 -2.57 -5.06 -1.94
N PRO A 814 -3.33 -4.22 -1.23
CA PRO A 814 -2.78 -3.14 -0.41
C PRO A 814 -1.83 -3.64 0.68
N ASP A 815 -0.60 -3.13 0.67
CA ASP A 815 0.29 -3.20 1.81
C ASP A 815 0.20 -1.89 2.61
N TRP A 816 -0.18 -1.99 3.87
CA TRP A 816 -0.46 -0.85 4.76
C TRP A 816 0.78 -0.36 5.52
N ASP A 817 1.95 -0.92 5.21
CA ASP A 817 3.25 -0.68 5.83
C ASP A 817 3.36 -1.13 7.31
N MET A 818 4.61 -1.32 7.72
CA MET A 818 5.02 -1.58 9.10
C MET A 818 4.54 -0.51 10.07
N PHE A 819 4.72 -0.83 11.34
CA PHE A 819 4.66 0.10 12.46
C PHE A 819 5.55 -0.46 13.59
N GLN A 820 5.69 0.31 14.67
CA GLN A 820 6.42 -0.10 15.87
C GLN A 820 5.45 -0.45 17.00
N SER A 821 5.67 -1.57 17.69
CA SER A 821 4.79 -2.08 18.75
C SER A 821 4.99 -1.41 20.12
N ASP A 822 6.13 -0.73 20.32
CA ASP A 822 6.42 0.17 21.46
C ASP A 822 5.89 1.61 21.26
N HIS A 823 5.31 1.93 20.10
CA HIS A 823 4.81 3.27 19.77
C HIS A 823 3.54 3.68 20.55
N VAL A 824 3.37 4.98 20.82
CA VAL A 824 2.23 5.51 21.59
C VAL A 824 0.87 5.28 20.93
N CYS A 825 0.84 5.06 19.61
CA CYS A 825 -0.34 4.71 18.82
C CYS A 825 -0.28 3.25 18.30
N ALA A 826 0.57 2.38 18.85
CA ALA A 826 0.76 1.02 18.36
C ALA A 826 -0.54 0.21 18.29
N GLU A 827 -1.44 0.34 19.28
CA GLU A 827 -2.75 -0.33 19.25
C GLU A 827 -3.65 0.14 18.10
N PHE A 828 -3.63 1.44 17.78
CA PHE A 828 -4.40 2.04 16.68
C PHE A 828 -3.90 1.51 15.32
N HIS A 829 -2.58 1.37 15.17
CA HIS A 829 -1.99 0.73 14.00
C HIS A 829 -2.30 -0.78 13.96
N ALA A 830 -2.10 -1.50 15.05
CA ALA A 830 -2.42 -2.92 15.17
C ALA A 830 -3.87 -3.23 14.76
N ALA A 831 -4.85 -2.52 15.35
CA ALA A 831 -6.27 -2.68 15.03
C ALA A 831 -6.58 -2.41 13.55
N SER A 832 -5.87 -1.45 12.91
CA SER A 832 -5.99 -1.20 11.47
C SER A 832 -5.43 -2.32 10.59
N ARG A 833 -4.22 -2.83 10.90
CA ARG A 833 -3.55 -3.90 10.15
C ARG A 833 -4.30 -5.23 10.33
N ALA A 834 -4.88 -5.48 11.50
CA ALA A 834 -5.70 -6.66 11.76
C ALA A 834 -6.89 -6.81 10.81
N ILE A 835 -7.44 -5.71 10.31
CA ILE A 835 -8.59 -5.71 9.39
C ILE A 835 -8.24 -5.27 7.97
N SER A 836 -7.01 -4.84 7.69
CA SER A 836 -6.58 -4.32 6.38
C SER A 836 -6.69 -5.35 5.26
N GLY A 837 -6.49 -6.63 5.59
CA GLY A 837 -6.44 -7.74 4.64
C GLY A 837 -5.12 -7.88 3.88
N GLY A 838 -4.16 -6.98 4.12
CA GLY A 838 -2.78 -7.05 3.63
C GLY A 838 -1.88 -7.94 4.51
N PRO A 839 -0.55 -7.93 4.29
CA PRO A 839 0.41 -8.51 5.22
C PRO A 839 0.44 -7.73 6.55
N ILE A 840 0.99 -8.34 7.60
CA ILE A 840 1.26 -7.66 8.87
C ILE A 840 2.73 -7.86 9.23
N TYR A 841 3.50 -6.79 9.32
CA TYR A 841 4.88 -6.82 9.79
C TYR A 841 5.21 -5.60 10.63
N LEU A 842 6.21 -5.74 11.50
CA LEU A 842 6.69 -4.67 12.37
C LEU A 842 8.07 -4.17 11.94
N SER A 843 8.47 -3.01 12.46
CA SER A 843 9.85 -2.52 12.40
C SER A 843 10.34 -2.00 13.76
N ASP A 844 9.97 -2.74 14.82
CA ASP A 844 10.45 -2.55 16.18
C ASP A 844 11.98 -2.51 16.22
N HIS A 845 12.53 -1.62 17.04
CA HIS A 845 13.94 -1.67 17.43
C HIS A 845 14.22 -2.93 18.28
N LEU A 846 15.50 -3.24 18.48
CA LEU A 846 15.93 -4.38 19.27
C LEU A 846 16.06 -4.05 20.76
N GLY A 847 16.24 -5.10 21.57
CA GLY A 847 16.60 -5.02 22.97
C GLY A 847 15.42 -5.07 23.93
N GLU A 848 15.74 -5.45 25.18
CA GLU A 848 14.81 -5.49 26.32
C GLU A 848 13.94 -4.20 26.38
N ALA A 849 12.62 -4.42 26.35
CA ALA A 849 11.52 -3.45 26.29
C ALA A 849 11.24 -2.72 24.96
N SER A 850 11.87 -3.09 23.83
CA SER A 850 11.50 -2.57 22.50
C SER A 850 10.35 -3.33 21.80
N HIS A 851 9.91 -4.48 22.32
CA HIS A 851 8.82 -5.30 21.76
C HIS A 851 7.61 -5.39 22.70
N ASN A 852 6.41 -5.21 22.16
CA ASN A 852 5.14 -5.37 22.86
C ASN A 852 4.47 -6.70 22.47
N PHE A 853 4.96 -7.80 23.03
CA PHE A 853 4.48 -9.15 22.70
C PHE A 853 3.00 -9.38 23.01
N ASP A 854 2.44 -8.70 24.01
CA ASP A 854 1.01 -8.76 24.34
C ASP A 854 0.15 -8.11 23.25
N LEU A 855 0.66 -7.09 22.55
CA LEU A 855 0.00 -6.50 21.37
C LEU A 855 0.16 -7.41 20.13
N ILE A 856 1.35 -7.97 19.92
CA ILE A 856 1.64 -8.89 18.81
C ILE A 856 0.74 -10.12 18.86
N LYS A 857 0.49 -10.68 20.06
CA LYS A 857 -0.39 -11.83 20.29
C LYS A 857 -1.90 -11.53 20.11
N LYS A 858 -2.28 -10.27 19.86
CA LYS A 858 -3.63 -9.89 19.37
C LYS A 858 -3.73 -9.89 17.84
N LEU A 859 -2.58 -9.95 17.14
CA LEU A 859 -2.46 -9.87 15.68
C LEU A 859 -2.11 -11.21 15.04
N ALA A 860 -1.16 -11.95 15.62
CA ALA A 860 -0.62 -13.17 15.07
C ALA A 860 -0.89 -14.37 15.98
N PHE A 861 -1.08 -15.54 15.38
CA PHE A 861 -1.08 -16.81 16.09
C PHE A 861 0.34 -17.21 16.51
N PHE A 862 0.47 -18.18 17.42
CA PHE A 862 1.75 -18.74 17.88
C PHE A 862 2.69 -19.17 16.72
N ASP A 863 2.14 -19.66 15.61
CA ASP A 863 2.90 -20.08 14.43
C ASP A 863 3.32 -18.90 13.52
N ALA A 864 2.96 -17.67 13.88
CA ALA A 864 3.12 -16.45 13.10
C ALA A 864 2.44 -16.46 11.72
N THR A 865 1.30 -17.16 11.59
CA THR A 865 0.24 -16.79 10.64
C THR A 865 -0.75 -15.80 11.28
N VAL A 866 -1.59 -15.15 10.49
CA VAL A 866 -2.55 -14.12 10.96
C VAL A 866 -4.01 -14.45 10.58
N PRO A 867 -5.02 -14.07 11.40
CA PRO A 867 -6.44 -14.15 11.04
C PRO A 867 -6.78 -13.04 10.03
N ARG A 868 -6.34 -13.20 8.78
CA ARG A 868 -6.48 -12.18 7.74
C ARG A 868 -7.91 -12.11 7.19
N CYS A 869 -8.43 -10.89 7.01
CA CYS A 869 -9.65 -10.67 6.24
C CYS A 869 -9.50 -11.13 4.78
N LEU A 870 -10.62 -11.50 4.15
CA LEU A 870 -10.65 -12.06 2.80
C LEU A 870 -10.26 -11.06 1.71
N HIS A 871 -10.78 -9.84 1.81
CA HIS A 871 -10.57 -8.74 0.86
C HIS A 871 -9.65 -7.67 1.48
N TYR A 872 -9.50 -6.52 0.82
CA TYR A 872 -8.81 -5.35 1.36
C TYR A 872 -9.78 -4.36 2.00
N ALA A 873 -9.35 -3.68 3.07
CA ALA A 873 -10.20 -2.75 3.80
C ALA A 873 -10.49 -1.46 3.02
N LEU A 874 -11.75 -1.04 3.01
CA LEU A 874 -12.23 0.15 2.30
C LEU A 874 -13.03 1.09 3.21
N PRO A 875 -13.00 2.42 2.99
CA PRO A 875 -13.89 3.34 3.70
C PRO A 875 -15.37 3.00 3.47
N THR A 876 -16.21 3.15 4.50
CA THR A 876 -17.66 2.92 4.38
C THR A 876 -18.33 4.01 3.54
N ARG A 877 -19.49 3.69 2.94
CA ARG A 877 -20.15 4.53 1.93
C ARG A 877 -20.46 5.94 2.43
N ASP A 878 -20.77 6.07 3.72
CA ASP A 878 -21.10 7.33 4.38
C ASP A 878 -19.86 8.18 4.75
N THR A 879 -18.65 7.62 4.70
CA THR A 879 -17.37 8.33 4.96
C THR A 879 -16.65 8.74 3.68
N LEU A 880 -16.95 8.13 2.52
CA LEU A 880 -16.29 8.43 1.23
C LEU A 880 -16.21 9.93 0.86
N PHE A 881 -17.27 10.70 1.15
CA PHE A 881 -17.38 12.13 0.81
C PHE A 881 -17.25 13.06 2.03
N LYS A 882 -16.54 12.60 3.06
CA LYS A 882 -16.22 13.33 4.30
C LYS A 882 -14.69 13.45 4.48
N ASN A 883 -14.23 14.32 5.37
CA ASN A 883 -12.79 14.56 5.59
C ASN A 883 -12.38 14.26 7.05
N PRO A 884 -12.20 12.98 7.41
CA PRO A 884 -11.88 12.54 8.77
C PRO A 884 -10.49 12.95 9.30
N LEU A 885 -9.72 13.75 8.53
CA LEU A 885 -8.43 14.31 8.95
C LEU A 885 -8.57 15.68 9.62
N PHE A 886 -9.45 16.56 9.10
CA PHE A 886 -9.57 17.94 9.60
C PHE A 886 -10.93 18.62 9.48
N ASP A 887 -12.03 17.93 9.14
CA ASP A 887 -13.36 18.54 9.17
C ASP A 887 -13.93 18.76 10.59
N LYS A 888 -13.27 18.20 11.62
CA LYS A 888 -13.65 18.28 13.05
C LYS A 888 -14.95 17.55 13.39
N GLU A 889 -15.48 16.71 12.52
CA GLU A 889 -16.78 16.05 12.72
C GLU A 889 -16.72 14.55 12.41
N SER A 890 -15.95 14.16 11.39
CA SER A 890 -16.01 12.80 10.82
C SER A 890 -15.04 11.82 11.45
N ILE A 891 -15.52 10.58 11.63
CA ILE A 891 -14.73 9.40 11.99
C ILE A 891 -14.34 8.67 10.69
N LEU A 892 -13.11 8.15 10.61
CA LEU A 892 -12.77 7.17 9.59
C LEU A 892 -13.42 5.83 9.97
N LYS A 893 -14.39 5.39 9.17
CA LYS A 893 -14.92 4.03 9.24
C LYS A 893 -14.40 3.26 8.03
N ILE A 894 -13.80 2.10 8.27
CA ILE A 894 -13.36 1.15 7.23
C ILE A 894 -13.98 -0.22 7.49
N PHE A 895 -14.35 -0.94 6.42
CA PHE A 895 -14.93 -2.27 6.52
C PHE A 895 -14.13 -3.31 5.71
N ASN A 896 -14.24 -4.57 6.11
CA ASN A 896 -13.71 -5.74 5.40
C ASN A 896 -14.53 -7.00 5.77
N PHE A 897 -14.23 -8.14 5.14
CA PHE A 897 -14.94 -9.41 5.33
C PHE A 897 -14.05 -10.51 5.91
N ASN A 898 -14.65 -11.34 6.76
CA ASN A 898 -14.16 -12.65 7.14
C ASN A 898 -14.96 -13.75 6.42
N LYS A 899 -14.59 -15.01 6.59
CA LYS A 899 -15.36 -16.14 6.02
C LYS A 899 -16.78 -16.24 6.58
N PHE A 900 -16.96 -15.86 7.85
CA PHE A 900 -18.25 -15.95 8.57
C PHE A 900 -18.70 -14.60 9.12
N GLY A 901 -18.66 -13.55 8.29
CA GLY A 901 -19.17 -12.22 8.65
C GLY A 901 -18.34 -11.05 8.12
N GLY A 902 -18.69 -9.86 8.56
CA GLY A 902 -17.99 -8.61 8.27
C GLY A 902 -17.32 -8.01 9.51
N VAL A 903 -16.43 -7.05 9.30
CA VAL A 903 -15.82 -6.26 10.37
C VAL A 903 -15.78 -4.79 9.96
N ILE A 904 -16.10 -3.88 10.89
CA ILE A 904 -15.89 -2.44 10.75
C ILE A 904 -14.88 -2.02 11.80
N GLY A 905 -13.84 -1.30 11.39
CA GLY A 905 -12.98 -0.54 12.30
C GLY A 905 -13.32 0.94 12.22
N THR A 906 -13.40 1.60 13.36
CA THR A 906 -13.68 3.04 13.47
C THR A 906 -12.52 3.74 14.16
N PHE A 907 -12.06 4.86 13.60
CA PHE A 907 -10.79 5.51 13.96
C PHE A 907 -10.95 7.03 13.98
N ASN A 908 -10.50 7.68 15.07
CA ASN A 908 -10.39 9.13 15.10
C ASN A 908 -9.04 9.58 14.52
N CYS A 909 -9.03 9.84 13.22
CA CYS A 909 -7.89 10.32 12.45
C CYS A 909 -7.71 11.85 12.49
N GLN A 910 -8.51 12.59 13.26
CA GLN A 910 -8.54 14.06 13.21
C GLN A 910 -7.30 14.68 13.83
N GLY A 911 -6.71 15.67 13.16
CA GLY A 911 -5.57 16.43 13.67
C GLY A 911 -4.51 16.85 12.65
N ALA A 912 -4.64 16.47 11.39
CA ALA A 912 -3.69 16.79 10.31
C ALA A 912 -4.44 17.16 9.02
N GLY A 913 -3.76 17.71 8.02
CA GLY A 913 -4.39 17.94 6.72
C GLY A 913 -3.44 18.45 5.65
N TRP A 914 -3.81 18.18 4.39
CA TRP A 914 -3.14 18.78 3.24
C TRP A 914 -3.43 20.27 3.20
N SER A 915 -2.41 21.07 2.94
CA SER A 915 -2.50 22.53 2.86
C SER A 915 -2.14 23.00 1.44
N PRO A 916 -3.12 23.16 0.53
CA PRO A 916 -2.86 23.52 -0.86
C PRO A 916 -2.04 24.81 -1.04
N LYS A 917 -2.11 25.75 -0.10
CA LYS A 917 -1.29 26.98 -0.12
C LYS A 917 0.19 26.75 0.21
N GLU A 918 0.50 25.74 1.01
CA GLU A 918 1.87 25.41 1.45
C GLU A 918 2.43 24.16 0.75
N HIS A 919 1.65 23.56 -0.17
CA HIS A 919 1.97 22.32 -0.88
C HIS A 919 2.47 21.21 0.05
N ARG A 920 1.90 21.09 1.27
CA ARG A 920 2.36 20.12 2.28
C ARG A 920 1.29 19.72 3.28
N PHE A 921 1.54 18.63 3.98
CA PHE A 921 0.81 18.25 5.18
C PHE A 921 1.26 19.02 6.42
N LYS A 922 0.34 19.24 7.37
CA LYS A 922 0.64 19.82 8.69
C LYS A 922 -0.41 19.44 9.73
N GLY A 923 -0.02 19.51 11.01
CA GLY A 923 -0.91 19.35 12.15
C GLY A 923 -1.85 20.55 12.37
N TYR A 924 -3.12 20.26 12.63
CA TYR A 924 -4.17 21.20 13.02
C TYR A 924 -4.62 20.89 14.45
N LYS A 925 -4.01 21.58 15.43
CA LYS A 925 -4.18 21.27 16.87
C LYS A 925 -5.60 21.53 17.39
N ASP A 926 -6.39 22.30 16.64
CA ASP A 926 -7.82 22.57 16.86
C ASP A 926 -8.77 21.56 16.17
N CYS A 927 -8.23 20.61 15.40
CA CYS A 927 -8.93 19.41 14.91
C CYS A 927 -8.70 18.19 15.81
N TYR A 928 -7.59 18.13 16.55
CA TYR A 928 -7.23 17.02 17.45
C TYR A 928 -8.11 16.98 18.71
N LYS A 929 -9.37 16.56 18.55
CA LYS A 929 -10.41 16.49 19.59
C LYS A 929 -11.27 15.24 19.47
N THR A 930 -12.05 14.94 20.50
CA THR A 930 -13.09 13.92 20.47
C THR A 930 -14.09 14.17 19.34
N VAL A 931 -14.49 13.13 18.62
CA VAL A 931 -15.59 13.13 17.64
C VAL A 931 -16.57 11.99 17.91
N SER A 932 -17.80 12.15 17.47
CA SER A 932 -18.88 11.14 17.59
C SER A 932 -19.37 10.75 16.20
N GLY A 933 -19.95 9.56 16.10
CA GLY A 933 -20.52 9.04 14.85
C GLY A 933 -21.32 7.78 15.11
N THR A 934 -21.70 7.08 14.05
CA THR A 934 -22.55 5.89 14.14
C THR A 934 -21.99 4.71 13.35
N VAL A 935 -22.30 3.50 13.82
CA VAL A 935 -21.95 2.24 13.16
C VAL A 935 -23.21 1.41 12.96
N HIS A 936 -23.46 0.95 11.73
CA HIS A 936 -24.63 0.12 11.41
C HIS A 936 -24.28 -1.03 10.44
N VAL A 937 -25.09 -2.08 10.45
CA VAL A 937 -24.87 -3.27 9.60
C VAL A 937 -25.01 -2.95 8.09
N SER A 938 -25.64 -1.83 7.73
CA SER A 938 -25.69 -1.31 6.36
C SER A 938 -24.41 -0.61 5.90
N ASP A 939 -23.44 -0.38 6.79
CA ASP A 939 -22.16 0.25 6.45
C ASP A 939 -21.20 -0.75 5.78
N ILE A 940 -21.53 -2.06 5.83
CA ILE A 940 -20.86 -3.15 5.12
C ILE A 940 -21.61 -3.42 3.80
N GLU A 941 -20.86 -3.45 2.70
CA GLU A 941 -21.38 -3.71 1.36
C GLU A 941 -21.53 -5.22 1.11
N TRP A 942 -22.51 -5.86 1.76
CA TRP A 942 -22.71 -7.32 1.73
C TRP A 942 -22.91 -7.93 0.33
N ASP A 943 -23.21 -7.12 -0.70
CA ASP A 943 -23.26 -7.57 -2.10
C ASP A 943 -21.88 -7.96 -2.65
N GLN A 944 -20.79 -7.42 -2.08
CA GLN A 944 -19.41 -7.75 -2.45
C GLN A 944 -19.00 -9.15 -1.96
N ASN A 945 -19.64 -9.69 -0.92
CA ASN A 945 -19.37 -11.03 -0.41
C ASN A 945 -20.64 -11.71 0.16
N PRO A 946 -21.46 -12.33 -0.71
CA PRO A 946 -22.67 -13.04 -0.27
C PRO A 946 -22.42 -14.22 0.67
N GLU A 947 -21.23 -14.86 0.63
CA GLU A 947 -20.90 -15.98 1.50
C GLU A 947 -20.76 -15.50 2.95
N ALA A 948 -20.01 -14.42 3.15
CA ALA A 948 -19.87 -13.74 4.44
C ALA A 948 -21.20 -13.14 4.96
N ALA A 949 -22.13 -12.81 4.06
CA ALA A 949 -23.50 -12.40 4.38
C ALA A 949 -24.41 -13.57 4.83
N GLY A 950 -23.86 -14.79 4.96
CA GLY A 950 -24.56 -15.96 5.47
C GLY A 950 -25.31 -16.77 4.41
N SER A 951 -25.17 -16.50 3.12
CA SER A 951 -25.94 -17.19 2.06
C SER A 951 -25.67 -18.70 1.93
N GLN A 952 -24.58 -19.21 2.50
CA GLN A 952 -24.27 -20.64 2.57
C GLN A 952 -24.99 -21.37 3.73
N VAL A 953 -25.65 -20.65 4.64
CA VAL A 953 -26.24 -21.19 5.88
C VAL A 953 -27.67 -20.66 6.06
N SER A 954 -28.44 -21.23 6.99
CA SER A 954 -29.81 -20.78 7.28
C SER A 954 -29.81 -19.46 8.08
N TYR A 955 -29.63 -18.34 7.39
CA TYR A 955 -29.59 -17.00 7.98
C TYR A 955 -30.93 -16.58 8.63
N ALA A 956 -30.88 -16.23 9.91
CA ALA A 956 -32.03 -15.97 10.78
C ALA A 956 -32.64 -14.56 10.66
N GLY A 957 -32.09 -13.70 9.79
CA GLY A 957 -32.53 -12.31 9.59
C GLY A 957 -31.83 -11.26 10.45
N ASP A 958 -31.04 -11.67 11.43
CA ASP A 958 -30.29 -10.82 12.37
C ASP A 958 -28.78 -11.10 12.31
N TYR A 959 -27.96 -10.09 12.62
CA TYR A 959 -26.52 -10.21 12.87
C TYR A 959 -26.22 -10.06 14.36
N LEU A 960 -25.30 -10.88 14.87
CA LEU A 960 -24.61 -10.66 16.14
C LEU A 960 -23.52 -9.60 15.91
N VAL A 961 -23.52 -8.54 16.71
CA VAL A 961 -22.50 -7.49 16.68
C VAL A 961 -21.68 -7.56 17.96
N TYR A 962 -20.36 -7.77 17.84
CA TYR A 962 -19.43 -7.73 18.97
C TYR A 962 -18.60 -6.45 18.95
N LYS A 963 -18.58 -5.72 20.08
CA LYS A 963 -17.80 -4.50 20.29
C LYS A 963 -16.49 -4.84 21.00
N LYS A 964 -15.35 -4.64 20.32
CA LYS A 964 -14.03 -5.07 20.83
C LYS A 964 -13.60 -4.32 22.10
N GLN A 965 -13.86 -3.01 22.21
CA GLN A 965 -13.41 -2.21 23.37
C GLN A 965 -14.24 -2.43 24.65
N SER A 966 -15.49 -2.90 24.54
CA SER A 966 -16.39 -3.09 25.70
C SER A 966 -16.75 -4.55 26.01
N GLU A 967 -16.35 -5.50 25.15
CA GLU A 967 -16.74 -6.92 25.19
C GLU A 967 -18.28 -7.17 25.22
N GLU A 968 -19.03 -6.19 24.72
CA GLU A 968 -20.49 -6.25 24.58
C GLU A 968 -20.89 -6.98 23.30
N ILE A 969 -21.98 -7.76 23.39
CA ILE A 969 -22.71 -8.26 22.21
C ILE A 969 -24.05 -7.54 22.08
N LEU A 970 -24.46 -7.31 20.84
CA LEU A 970 -25.73 -6.69 20.46
C LEU A 970 -26.32 -7.44 19.26
N PHE A 971 -27.63 -7.29 19.03
CA PHE A 971 -28.29 -7.79 17.82
C PHE A 971 -28.68 -6.64 16.89
N MET A 972 -28.39 -6.80 15.61
CA MET A 972 -28.64 -5.78 14.60
C MET A 972 -29.16 -6.38 13.29
N ASN A 973 -30.20 -5.79 12.73
CA ASN A 973 -30.65 -6.05 11.37
C ASN A 973 -30.89 -4.71 10.65
N SER A 974 -31.31 -4.73 9.38
CA SER A 974 -31.47 -3.52 8.56
C SER A 974 -32.54 -2.53 9.03
N LYS A 975 -33.28 -2.83 10.10
CA LYS A 975 -34.28 -1.95 10.74
C LYS A 975 -33.89 -1.47 12.13
N SER A 976 -32.73 -1.92 12.65
CA SER A 976 -32.21 -1.48 13.94
C SER A 976 -31.82 0.01 13.92
N HIS A 977 -31.71 0.62 15.09
CA HIS A 977 -30.96 1.87 15.22
C HIS A 977 -29.46 1.59 15.12
N ALA A 978 -28.70 2.56 14.59
CA ALA A 978 -27.25 2.49 14.56
C ALA A 978 -26.66 2.58 15.99
N ILE A 979 -25.47 2.01 16.19
CA ILE A 979 -24.72 2.14 17.44
C ILE A 979 -24.02 3.51 17.42
N GLU A 980 -24.40 4.37 18.36
CA GLU A 980 -23.69 5.62 18.64
C GLU A 980 -22.30 5.32 19.21
N ILE A 981 -21.27 5.98 18.68
CA ILE A 981 -19.88 5.88 19.12
C ILE A 981 -19.28 7.26 19.39
N THR A 982 -18.27 7.32 20.25
CA THR A 982 -17.52 8.56 20.54
C THR A 982 -16.07 8.19 20.81
N LEU A 983 -15.16 8.76 20.01
CA LEU A 983 -13.74 8.40 19.97
C LEU A 983 -12.88 9.61 20.33
N GLU A 984 -12.03 9.45 21.34
CA GLU A 984 -10.94 10.38 21.64
C GLU A 984 -9.90 10.41 20.50
N PRO A 985 -9.07 11.46 20.38
CA PRO A 985 -8.03 11.53 19.34
C PRO A 985 -7.09 10.33 19.34
N SER A 986 -6.76 9.81 18.15
CA SER A 986 -5.93 8.60 17.98
C SER A 986 -6.47 7.33 18.66
N SER A 987 -7.77 7.27 18.96
CA SER A 987 -8.45 6.08 19.49
C SER A 987 -9.31 5.38 18.43
N TYR A 988 -9.71 4.14 18.73
CA TYR A 988 -10.41 3.24 17.81
C TYR A 988 -11.35 2.27 18.54
N ASP A 989 -12.34 1.72 17.84
CA ASP A 989 -13.08 0.51 18.23
C ASP A 989 -13.35 -0.38 17.01
N LEU A 990 -13.47 -1.70 17.22
CA LEU A 990 -13.73 -2.70 16.19
C LEU A 990 -15.07 -3.41 16.44
N PHE A 991 -15.88 -3.50 15.38
CA PHE A 991 -17.22 -4.06 15.39
C PHE A 991 -17.25 -5.28 14.48
N SER A 992 -17.38 -6.48 15.04
CA SER A 992 -17.49 -7.72 14.26
C SER A 992 -18.96 -8.10 14.08
N PHE A 993 -19.38 -8.35 12.83
CA PHE A 993 -20.76 -8.64 12.44
C PHE A 993 -20.87 -10.07 11.92
N VAL A 994 -21.46 -10.97 12.70
CA VAL A 994 -21.63 -12.40 12.34
C VAL A 994 -23.10 -12.67 12.03
N PRO A 995 -23.46 -13.20 10.85
CA PRO A 995 -24.83 -13.56 10.53
C PRO A 995 -25.33 -14.68 11.46
N VAL A 996 -26.48 -14.48 12.11
CA VAL A 996 -27.06 -15.49 13.00
C VAL A 996 -27.60 -16.65 12.18
N THR A 997 -27.16 -17.86 12.50
CA THR A 997 -27.62 -19.12 11.89
C THR A 997 -28.77 -19.72 12.71
N GLU A 998 -29.81 -20.22 12.06
CA GLU A 998 -30.93 -20.95 12.67
C GLU A 998 -30.86 -22.46 12.36
N LEU A 999 -31.04 -23.33 13.36
CA LEU A 999 -30.85 -24.79 13.22
C LEU A 999 -32.15 -25.57 12.95
N GLY A 1000 -32.21 -26.19 11.78
CA GLY A 1000 -33.15 -27.27 11.46
C GLY A 1000 -34.61 -26.90 11.72
N ARG A 1001 -35.33 -27.77 12.44
CA ARG A 1001 -36.70 -27.48 12.94
C ARG A 1001 -36.73 -26.95 14.38
N SER A 1002 -35.58 -26.80 15.02
CA SER A 1002 -35.50 -26.41 16.43
C SER A 1002 -35.76 -24.92 16.67
N GLY A 1003 -35.47 -24.07 15.68
CA GLY A 1003 -35.47 -22.62 15.82
C GLY A 1003 -34.30 -22.09 16.68
N LEU A 1004 -33.35 -22.95 17.09
CA LEU A 1004 -32.18 -22.55 17.85
C LEU A 1004 -31.30 -21.63 16.99
N ARG A 1005 -30.87 -20.51 17.58
CA ARG A 1005 -30.02 -19.51 16.93
C ARG A 1005 -28.58 -19.57 17.47
N PHE A 1006 -27.60 -19.47 16.58
CA PHE A 1006 -26.17 -19.51 16.92
C PHE A 1006 -25.34 -18.56 16.03
N ALA A 1007 -24.27 -18.00 16.58
CA ALA A 1007 -23.27 -17.21 15.83
C ALA A 1007 -21.88 -17.28 16.50
N PRO A 1008 -20.83 -17.81 15.84
CA PRO A 1008 -19.49 -17.88 16.42
C PRO A 1008 -18.72 -16.57 16.24
N LEU A 1009 -18.21 -15.99 17.32
CA LEU A 1009 -17.29 -14.84 17.26
C LEU A 1009 -15.82 -15.28 17.12
N GLY A 1010 -15.49 -16.52 17.46
CA GLY A 1010 -14.12 -17.02 17.46
C GLY A 1010 -13.37 -16.60 18.72
N LEU A 1011 -12.05 -16.42 18.61
CA LEU A 1011 -11.17 -16.10 19.75
C LEU A 1011 -11.14 -14.59 20.02
N ILE A 1012 -11.85 -14.15 21.06
CA ILE A 1012 -12.08 -12.71 21.34
C ILE A 1012 -10.85 -11.97 21.89
N ASN A 1013 -9.76 -12.66 22.20
CA ASN A 1013 -8.45 -12.05 22.44
C ASN A 1013 -7.87 -11.38 21.17
N MET A 1014 -8.03 -11.99 19.99
CA MET A 1014 -7.54 -11.44 18.72
C MET A 1014 -8.29 -10.15 18.34
N PHE A 1015 -7.65 -9.24 17.61
CA PHE A 1015 -8.32 -8.06 17.05
C PHE A 1015 -9.39 -8.49 16.03
N ASN A 1016 -9.01 -9.28 15.03
CA ASN A 1016 -9.94 -9.90 14.09
C ASN A 1016 -10.42 -11.27 14.60
N CYS A 1017 -11.23 -11.26 15.65
CA CYS A 1017 -11.73 -12.48 16.30
C CYS A 1017 -12.46 -13.43 15.34
N VAL A 1018 -13.34 -12.93 14.48
CA VAL A 1018 -14.09 -13.75 13.50
C VAL A 1018 -13.18 -14.37 12.44
N GLY A 1019 -12.05 -13.73 12.11
CA GLY A 1019 -11.00 -14.29 11.23
C GLY A 1019 -10.30 -15.54 11.78
N THR A 1020 -10.54 -15.89 13.05
CA THR A 1020 -10.05 -17.17 13.64
C THR A 1020 -10.94 -18.36 13.28
N VAL A 1021 -12.18 -18.14 12.84
CA VAL A 1021 -13.13 -19.20 12.45
C VAL A 1021 -12.80 -19.69 11.04
N GLN A 1022 -12.27 -20.91 10.94
CA GLN A 1022 -11.85 -21.54 9.69
C GLN A 1022 -13.01 -22.22 8.97
N GLU A 1023 -13.87 -22.94 9.71
CA GLU A 1023 -15.04 -23.67 9.18
C GLU A 1023 -16.19 -23.65 10.20
N MET A 1024 -17.42 -23.77 9.72
CA MET A 1024 -18.63 -23.94 10.53
C MET A 1024 -19.61 -24.81 9.75
N ASP A 1025 -20.18 -25.83 10.40
CA ASP A 1025 -21.15 -26.76 9.80
C ASP A 1025 -22.33 -27.00 10.74
N VAL A 1026 -23.52 -27.16 10.17
CA VAL A 1026 -24.69 -27.70 10.88
C VAL A 1026 -24.66 -29.23 10.81
N THR A 1027 -24.81 -29.91 11.95
CA THR A 1027 -24.69 -31.36 12.09
C THR A 1027 -25.98 -31.98 12.61
N GLY A 1028 -26.87 -32.36 11.68
CA GLY A 1028 -28.24 -32.79 12.00
C GLY A 1028 -29.14 -31.60 12.40
N ASP A 1029 -30.24 -31.87 13.09
CA ASP A 1029 -31.22 -30.84 13.48
C ASP A 1029 -30.77 -29.96 14.67
N ASN A 1030 -29.86 -30.48 15.52
CA ASN A 1030 -29.51 -29.94 16.85
C ASN A 1030 -27.99 -29.77 17.08
N GLY A 1031 -27.15 -29.96 16.06
CA GLY A 1031 -25.69 -29.95 16.21
C GLY A 1031 -24.99 -28.84 15.43
N ILE A 1032 -23.87 -28.34 15.94
CA ILE A 1032 -22.96 -27.42 15.23
C ILE A 1032 -21.53 -27.89 15.41
N ARG A 1033 -20.75 -27.89 14.33
CA ARG A 1033 -19.28 -27.99 14.35
C ARG A 1033 -18.69 -26.63 14.03
N VAL A 1034 -17.61 -26.25 14.71
CA VAL A 1034 -16.79 -25.07 14.39
C VAL A 1034 -15.33 -25.48 14.37
N VAL A 1035 -14.56 -25.03 13.39
CA VAL A 1035 -13.11 -25.22 13.34
C VAL A 1035 -12.45 -23.86 13.55
N LEU A 1036 -11.58 -23.77 14.55
CA LEU A 1036 -10.83 -22.56 14.89
C LEU A 1036 -9.35 -22.73 14.59
N LYS A 1037 -8.66 -21.61 14.39
CA LYS A 1037 -7.21 -21.51 14.53
C LYS A 1037 -6.84 -20.57 15.69
N GLY A 1038 -5.86 -20.97 16.50
CA GLY A 1038 -5.28 -20.19 17.59
C GLY A 1038 -5.68 -20.66 18.98
N GLU A 1039 -5.32 -19.88 19.99
CA GLU A 1039 -5.60 -20.11 21.40
C GLU A 1039 -6.27 -18.89 22.06
N GLY A 1040 -6.83 -19.07 23.26
CA GLY A 1040 -7.35 -17.99 24.09
C GLY A 1040 -8.81 -18.18 24.49
N ARG A 1041 -9.61 -17.12 24.55
CA ARG A 1041 -11.03 -17.20 24.96
C ARG A 1041 -11.93 -17.26 23.73
N PHE A 1042 -12.56 -18.41 23.50
CA PHE A 1042 -13.61 -18.52 22.49
C PHE A 1042 -14.91 -17.87 22.99
N MET A 1043 -15.64 -17.24 22.08
CA MET A 1043 -17.02 -16.82 22.31
C MET A 1043 -17.92 -17.15 21.11
N ALA A 1044 -19.16 -17.51 21.43
CA ALA A 1044 -20.28 -17.55 20.49
C ALA A 1044 -21.55 -17.02 21.17
N TYR A 1045 -22.57 -16.72 20.37
CA TYR A 1045 -23.95 -16.64 20.83
C TYR A 1045 -24.64 -18.00 20.61
N SER A 1046 -25.50 -18.39 21.54
CA SER A 1046 -26.44 -19.51 21.42
C SER A 1046 -27.74 -19.22 22.17
N SER A 1047 -28.89 -19.40 21.54
CA SER A 1047 -30.22 -19.08 22.13
C SER A 1047 -30.70 -20.05 23.20
N SER A 1048 -29.93 -21.10 23.50
CA SER A 1048 -30.16 -22.06 24.59
C SER A 1048 -28.82 -22.71 24.94
N ALA A 1049 -28.65 -23.15 26.19
CA ALA A 1049 -27.45 -23.86 26.62
C ALA A 1049 -27.20 -25.11 25.75
N PRO A 1050 -25.96 -25.37 25.31
CA PRO A 1050 -25.58 -26.70 24.85
C PRO A 1050 -25.85 -27.75 25.93
N LYS A 1051 -26.25 -28.96 25.54
CA LYS A 1051 -26.26 -30.12 26.44
C LYS A 1051 -24.85 -30.66 26.67
N ILE A 1052 -24.03 -30.69 25.61
CA ILE A 1052 -22.66 -31.19 25.61
C ILE A 1052 -21.83 -30.35 24.63
N CYS A 1053 -20.61 -30.00 25.04
CA CYS A 1053 -19.58 -29.36 24.23
C CYS A 1053 -18.38 -30.31 24.10
N TYR A 1054 -17.83 -30.45 22.90
CA TYR A 1054 -16.58 -31.16 22.63
C TYR A 1054 -15.53 -30.19 22.09
N LEU A 1055 -14.30 -30.36 22.56
CA LEU A 1055 -13.07 -29.73 22.08
C LEU A 1055 -12.08 -30.85 21.75
N ASN A 1056 -11.71 -30.98 20.48
CA ASN A 1056 -10.76 -31.99 19.98
C ASN A 1056 -11.12 -33.42 20.46
N ASP A 1057 -12.37 -33.81 20.19
CA ASP A 1057 -13.01 -35.09 20.53
C ASP A 1057 -13.07 -35.43 22.04
N LYS A 1058 -12.84 -34.44 22.92
CA LYS A 1058 -13.01 -34.55 24.38
C LYS A 1058 -14.11 -33.63 24.86
N GLU A 1059 -14.91 -34.09 25.81
CA GLU A 1059 -15.93 -33.26 26.48
C GLU A 1059 -15.25 -32.09 27.22
N ALA A 1060 -15.84 -30.89 27.12
CA ALA A 1060 -15.27 -29.65 27.63
C ALA A 1060 -16.29 -28.85 28.45
N GLU A 1061 -15.84 -28.33 29.59
CA GLU A 1061 -16.62 -27.39 30.41
C GLU A 1061 -16.80 -26.05 29.67
N PHE A 1062 -17.96 -25.42 29.86
CA PHE A 1062 -18.33 -24.18 29.20
C PHE A 1062 -19.15 -23.26 30.11
N GLU A 1063 -19.01 -21.96 29.90
CA GLU A 1063 -19.85 -20.92 30.50
C GLU A 1063 -20.99 -20.60 29.52
N TRP A 1064 -22.24 -20.61 29.99
CA TRP A 1064 -23.38 -20.08 29.23
C TRP A 1064 -24.21 -19.11 30.08
N GLU A 1065 -24.39 -17.89 29.59
CA GLU A 1065 -25.17 -16.84 30.24
C GLU A 1065 -26.62 -16.84 29.72
N GLU A 1066 -27.60 -17.16 30.55
CA GLU A 1066 -29.02 -17.23 30.12
C GLU A 1066 -29.58 -15.88 29.64
N GLU A 1067 -29.16 -14.76 30.26
CA GLU A 1067 -29.66 -13.42 29.93
C GLU A 1067 -29.15 -12.89 28.58
N THR A 1068 -27.97 -13.33 28.13
CA THR A 1068 -27.28 -12.80 26.94
C THR A 1068 -27.13 -13.83 25.82
N GLY A 1069 -27.24 -15.13 26.14
CA GLY A 1069 -26.88 -16.25 25.28
C GLY A 1069 -25.39 -16.37 24.97
N LYS A 1070 -24.51 -15.64 25.67
CA LYS A 1070 -23.05 -15.78 25.53
C LYS A 1070 -22.64 -17.20 25.94
N LEU A 1071 -21.96 -17.89 25.03
CA LEU A 1071 -21.29 -19.17 25.23
C LEU A 1071 -19.78 -18.93 25.17
N SER A 1072 -19.05 -19.28 26.23
CA SER A 1072 -17.64 -18.94 26.42
C SER A 1072 -16.85 -20.08 27.05
N PHE A 1073 -15.61 -20.30 26.60
CA PHE A 1073 -14.63 -21.18 27.27
C PHE A 1073 -13.21 -20.90 26.75
N HIS A 1074 -12.21 -21.50 27.40
CA HIS A 1074 -10.81 -21.40 26.99
C HIS A 1074 -10.45 -22.47 25.96
N VAL A 1075 -9.86 -22.06 24.84
CA VAL A 1075 -9.26 -22.94 23.83
C VAL A 1075 -7.74 -22.94 24.06
N PRO A 1076 -7.14 -24.07 24.47
CA PRO A 1076 -5.70 -24.19 24.66
C PRO A 1076 -4.98 -24.31 23.32
N LEU A 1077 -3.69 -23.95 23.31
CA LEU A 1077 -2.82 -24.22 22.17
C LEU A 1077 -2.68 -25.73 21.89
N VAL A 1078 -2.75 -26.10 20.62
CA VAL A 1078 -2.50 -27.47 20.12
C VAL A 1078 -1.46 -27.40 19.00
N GLU A 1079 -0.18 -27.51 19.36
CA GLU A 1079 0.93 -27.31 18.42
C GLU A 1079 0.93 -28.35 17.28
N ASP A 1080 0.68 -29.63 17.62
CA ASP A 1080 0.67 -30.76 16.67
C ASP A 1080 -0.32 -30.61 15.51
N SER A 1081 -1.40 -29.83 15.70
CA SER A 1081 -2.41 -29.55 14.66
C SER A 1081 -2.16 -28.22 13.92
N GLY A 1082 -1.06 -27.52 14.21
CA GLY A 1082 -0.81 -26.15 13.74
C GLY A 1082 -1.72 -25.13 14.41
N GLY A 1083 -2.16 -25.39 15.66
CA GLY A 1083 -3.11 -24.56 16.40
C GLY A 1083 -4.54 -24.68 15.92
N ILE A 1084 -4.89 -25.73 15.17
CA ILE A 1084 -6.28 -26.01 14.77
C ILE A 1084 -7.01 -26.73 15.89
N SER A 1085 -8.17 -26.21 16.30
CA SER A 1085 -9.07 -26.87 17.24
C SER A 1085 -10.45 -27.10 16.63
N HIS A 1086 -10.96 -28.31 16.80
CA HIS A 1086 -12.29 -28.73 16.40
C HIS A 1086 -13.24 -28.63 17.60
N LEU A 1087 -14.27 -27.80 17.47
CA LEU A 1087 -15.35 -27.66 18.44
C LEU A 1087 -16.61 -28.35 17.92
N SER A 1088 -17.41 -28.95 18.81
CA SER A 1088 -18.74 -29.44 18.47
C SER A 1088 -19.73 -29.25 19.61
N PHE A 1089 -20.91 -28.76 19.28
CA PHE A 1089 -21.99 -28.38 20.20
C PHE A 1089 -23.23 -29.22 19.89
N THR A 1090 -23.88 -29.76 20.92
CA THR A 1090 -25.15 -30.51 20.79
C THR A 1090 -26.19 -29.90 21.71
N PHE A 1091 -27.36 -29.52 21.15
CA PHE A 1091 -28.40 -28.73 21.83
C PHE A 1091 -29.67 -29.51 22.19
#